data_AF-A0A535VLX9-F1
#
_entry.id   AF-A0A535VLX9-F1
#
_cell.length_a   1.000
_cell.length_b   1.000
_cell.length_c   1.000
_cell.angle_alpha   90.00
_cell.angle_beta   90.00
_cell.angle_gamma   90.00
#
_symmetry.space_group_name_H-M   'P 1'
#
loop_
_entity.id
_entity.type
_entity.pdbx_description
1 polymer ?
#
loop_
_entity_poly.entity_id
_entity_poly.type
_entity_poly.pdbx_seq_one_letter_code
_entity_poly.pdbx_strand_id
1 'polypeptide(L)'
;MMINTLFPQAHASLQFVNGPLVGNTVSISKQDTRIGSDPSLNDIVLSDPSIQPCHARIYISQEQFIVQGYDSQCFVSVNRHSVADAILSDGDEVSLGISDITFLWTAPPGAQISATPKNLPTPSQNLPTPPQNLPAPSQNLSPLSQNFLTPSPPPPLPAQSPAPPSQALPTGFITLPYTETTRYLCAAAHLDEDFREHAIKNVFEEDHRAVGESYGVDIIPVAKWCYAARQRVFYRDLILFIALLALLFSLFFPSLLLRVTQVLLPSDYFSQQALSQLSYLVPVLLVVILFILAIPLLFLGLLFRSLRRPLLQVFLLLFFSLPFPLLIPCFLVAWIITLVEQIASYSGPNTASLAKGRFRPDGINWSLDPQLEQKLRNVFHTQDGNAVVYSGYLPFAGAGVIIRDWSFAVDISKGKKEIDGMLKTPVAFQISELYEEITRMIEKLGLNNISLEDKLYVNGQSIRDNTNFLPDRFSRPYTQVAPKVMNDFKENPSEYIRYYKCVRVTSWDGEMILSIFVRFKLAGKNLFVEADYQLLPPVKEEYHEIDTIEPTLSMSKFLRITGQTFYPAFLLLLRSPVRVFNYVFHDQLLARKRTRVENSIKENPAFDYGTSTSLREVASSSHYQLYFQRLDKEMYVKIIERQLLDSITNFLDTRNIDTTDLKSRQDTIQNSNVIVSGNIFQESNFAVGDRAKQTILTSSASGSGEANGKTSQ
;
A
#
# COMPACT_ATOMS: atom_id res chain seq x y z
N MET A 1 22.19 -8.09 45.87
CA MET A 1 22.96 -9.34 45.68
C MET A 1 23.16 -9.52 44.19
N MET A 2 24.40 -9.36 43.74
CA MET A 2 24.82 -9.69 42.38
C MET A 2 24.74 -11.21 42.21
N ILE A 3 24.07 -11.67 41.16
CA ILE A 3 24.32 -13.00 40.61
C ILE A 3 24.94 -12.76 39.24
N ASN A 4 26.26 -12.54 39.25
CA ASN A 4 27.13 -12.83 38.13
C ASN A 4 27.16 -14.35 37.99
N THR A 5 26.22 -14.92 37.24
CA THR A 5 26.40 -16.26 36.68
C THR A 5 27.13 -16.10 35.36
N LEU A 6 28.40 -16.51 35.39
CA LEU A 6 29.34 -16.62 34.28
C LEU A 6 28.61 -16.98 32.98
N PHE A 7 28.71 -16.08 31.99
CA PHE A 7 28.53 -16.45 30.59
C PHE A 7 29.45 -17.65 30.32
N PRO A 8 28.95 -18.80 29.83
CA PRO A 8 29.85 -19.82 29.35
C PRO A 8 30.74 -19.19 28.27
N GLN A 9 32.06 -19.40 28.35
CA GLN A 9 33.06 -18.91 27.36
C GLN A 9 32.89 -19.54 25.96
N ALA A 10 31.71 -20.06 25.67
CA ALA A 10 31.36 -20.68 24.41
C ALA A 10 30.62 -19.63 23.58
N HIS A 11 31.31 -19.08 22.59
CA HIS A 11 30.78 -18.08 21.67
C HIS A 11 29.85 -18.77 20.67
N ALA A 12 28.55 -18.45 20.70
CA ALA A 12 27.69 -18.73 19.55
C ALA A 12 28.10 -17.80 18.39
N SER A 13 27.89 -18.22 17.15
CA SER A 13 28.21 -17.40 15.99
C SER A 13 27.09 -17.36 14.96
N LEU A 14 26.96 -16.20 14.33
CA LEU A 14 26.08 -15.95 13.21
C LEU A 14 26.94 -15.83 11.95
N GLN A 15 26.77 -16.74 10.99
CA GLN A 15 27.41 -16.60 9.69
C GLN A 15 26.38 -16.07 8.68
N PHE A 16 26.65 -14.94 8.06
CA PHE A 16 25.76 -14.38 7.04
C PHE A 16 25.84 -15.21 5.74
N VAL A 17 24.71 -15.78 5.34
CA VAL A 17 24.56 -16.59 4.13
C VAL A 17 23.91 -15.78 3.00
N ASN A 18 23.07 -14.79 3.34
CA ASN A 18 22.46 -13.85 2.39
C ASN A 18 22.39 -12.42 2.98
N GLY A 19 22.38 -11.38 2.14
CA GLY A 19 22.29 -9.96 2.55
C GLY A 19 23.60 -9.14 2.51
N PRO A 20 23.63 -7.94 3.11
CA PRO A 20 24.74 -6.97 2.94
C PRO A 20 26.07 -7.39 3.60
N LEU A 21 26.04 -8.39 4.49
CA LEU A 21 27.20 -8.88 5.24
C LEU A 21 27.60 -10.32 4.89
N VAL A 22 27.18 -10.87 3.75
CA VAL A 22 27.45 -12.26 3.32
C VAL A 22 28.92 -12.64 3.48
N GLY A 23 29.16 -13.82 4.09
CA GLY A 23 30.49 -14.35 4.35
C GLY A 23 31.11 -13.88 5.66
N ASN A 24 30.56 -12.85 6.31
CA ASN A 24 31.00 -12.43 7.64
C ASN A 24 30.43 -13.36 8.72
N THR A 25 31.23 -13.56 9.78
CA THR A 25 30.80 -14.27 10.98
C THR A 25 30.85 -13.33 12.17
N VAL A 26 29.73 -13.16 12.86
CA VAL A 26 29.62 -12.34 14.07
C VAL A 26 29.50 -13.24 15.29
N SER A 27 30.40 -13.06 16.25
CA SER A 27 30.36 -13.79 17.52
C SER A 27 29.39 -13.14 18.51
N ILE A 28 28.47 -13.93 19.05
CA ILE A 28 27.52 -13.51 20.08
C ILE A 28 28.18 -13.68 21.45
N SER A 29 28.33 -12.58 22.17
CA SER A 29 28.99 -12.54 23.49
C SER A 29 28.13 -11.87 24.58
N LYS A 30 26.94 -11.37 24.23
CA LYS A 30 26.01 -10.68 25.13
C LYS A 30 24.75 -11.51 25.37
N GLN A 31 24.16 -11.38 26.57
CA GLN A 31 22.99 -12.20 26.98
C GLN A 31 21.74 -11.81 26.20
N ASP A 32 21.70 -10.56 25.74
CA ASP A 32 20.72 -9.98 24.84
C ASP A 32 21.51 -9.26 23.76
N THR A 33 21.43 -9.75 22.52
CA THR A 33 22.07 -9.15 21.34
C THR A 33 21.00 -8.61 20.43
N ARG A 34 21.03 -7.30 20.18
CA ARG A 34 20.02 -6.60 19.39
C ARG A 34 20.46 -6.42 17.95
N ILE A 35 19.50 -6.56 17.03
CA ILE A 35 19.70 -6.52 15.59
C ILE A 35 18.73 -5.51 14.99
N GLY A 36 19.22 -4.55 14.21
CA GLY A 36 18.38 -3.52 13.60
C GLY A 36 19.16 -2.57 12.70
N SER A 37 18.49 -1.59 12.12
CA SER A 37 19.12 -0.63 11.19
C SER A 37 19.73 0.60 11.89
N ASP A 38 19.37 0.90 13.15
CA ASP A 38 19.92 2.03 13.90
C ASP A 38 21.17 1.62 14.70
N PRO A 39 22.35 2.20 14.42
CA PRO A 39 23.59 1.88 15.13
C PRO A 39 23.63 2.35 16.59
N SER A 40 22.75 3.27 16.99
CA SER A 40 22.67 3.74 18.39
C SER A 40 21.90 2.79 19.31
N LEU A 41 21.11 1.87 18.73
CA LEU A 41 20.19 0.99 19.47
C LEU A 41 20.54 -0.50 19.41
N ASN A 42 21.42 -0.91 18.48
CA ASN A 42 21.68 -2.34 18.17
C ASN A 42 23.15 -2.72 18.22
N ASP A 43 23.39 -4.00 18.51
CA ASP A 43 24.72 -4.59 18.51
C ASP A 43 25.14 -5.07 17.12
N ILE A 44 24.17 -5.55 16.33
CA ILE A 44 24.35 -5.95 14.95
C ILE A 44 23.53 -4.99 14.10
N VAL A 45 24.24 -4.19 13.30
CA VAL A 45 23.62 -3.16 12.47
C VAL A 45 23.49 -3.68 11.05
N LEU A 46 22.25 -3.77 10.58
CA LEU A 46 21.91 -4.20 9.22
C LEU A 46 21.33 -3.03 8.44
N SER A 47 22.12 -2.49 7.52
CA SER A 47 21.73 -1.39 6.65
C SER A 47 20.85 -1.89 5.50
N ASP A 48 19.59 -2.20 5.78
CA ASP A 48 18.60 -2.64 4.78
C ASP A 48 17.24 -1.98 5.03
N PRO A 49 16.55 -1.45 3.99
CA PRO A 49 15.27 -0.75 4.14
C PRO A 49 14.13 -1.61 4.71
N SER A 50 14.23 -2.93 4.62
CA SER A 50 13.25 -3.87 5.19
C SER A 50 13.52 -4.18 6.67
N ILE A 51 14.62 -3.69 7.24
CA ILE A 51 15.01 -3.87 8.64
C ILE A 51 14.65 -2.62 9.45
N GLN A 52 13.86 -2.83 10.50
CA GLN A 52 13.40 -1.78 11.41
C GLN A 52 14.55 -1.24 12.29
N PRO A 53 14.44 0.00 12.82
CA PRO A 53 15.45 0.57 13.71
C PRO A 53 15.84 -0.34 14.86
N CYS A 54 14.89 -1.06 15.48
CA CYS A 54 15.12 -2.20 16.37
C CYS A 54 14.30 -3.37 15.84
N HIS A 55 14.93 -4.33 15.16
CA HIS A 55 14.20 -5.34 14.40
C HIS A 55 14.03 -6.64 15.18
N ALA A 56 15.13 -7.25 15.59
CA ALA A 56 15.11 -8.51 16.32
C ALA A 56 16.08 -8.48 17.49
N ARG A 57 15.90 -9.42 18.40
CA ARG A 57 16.89 -9.71 19.43
C ARG A 57 17.10 -11.21 19.54
N ILE A 58 18.33 -11.58 19.85
CA ILE A 58 18.69 -12.93 20.25
C ILE A 58 19.10 -12.86 21.70
N TYR A 59 18.37 -13.55 22.57
CA TYR A 59 18.64 -13.55 23.99
C TYR A 59 18.62 -14.95 24.58
N ILE A 60 19.28 -15.11 25.71
CA ILE A 60 19.36 -16.39 26.43
C ILE A 60 18.30 -16.41 27.53
N SER A 61 17.44 -17.43 27.51
CA SER A 61 16.46 -17.69 28.58
C SER A 61 16.43 -19.18 28.88
N GLN A 62 16.51 -19.57 30.16
CA GLN A 62 16.53 -20.98 30.58
C GLN A 62 17.56 -21.85 29.84
N GLU A 63 18.78 -21.33 29.65
CA GLU A 63 19.89 -21.99 28.90
C GLU A 63 19.64 -22.21 27.39
N GLN A 64 18.58 -21.62 26.82
CA GLN A 64 18.26 -21.69 25.40
C GLN A 64 18.42 -20.32 24.72
N PHE A 65 18.93 -20.32 23.50
CA PHE A 65 18.95 -19.13 22.65
C PHE A 65 17.60 -18.97 21.97
N ILE A 66 16.99 -17.80 22.12
CA ILE A 66 15.70 -17.46 21.52
C ILE A 66 15.89 -16.26 20.61
N VAL A 67 15.43 -16.36 19.37
CA VAL A 67 15.27 -15.21 18.47
C VAL A 67 13.85 -14.69 18.57
N GLN A 68 13.69 -13.37 18.62
CA GLN A 68 12.39 -12.71 18.72
C GLN A 68 12.38 -11.40 17.92
N GLY A 69 11.32 -11.17 17.16
CA GLY A 69 11.01 -9.86 16.56
C GLY A 69 10.38 -8.91 17.59
N TYR A 70 10.69 -7.62 17.52
CA TYR A 70 10.17 -6.65 18.50
C TYR A 70 8.66 -6.37 18.33
N ASP A 71 8.14 -6.45 17.11
CA ASP A 71 6.72 -6.25 16.79
C ASP A 71 6.31 -7.06 15.55
N SER A 72 5.05 -6.92 15.13
CA SER A 72 4.52 -7.60 13.95
C SER A 72 5.06 -7.09 12.60
N GLN A 73 5.81 -5.98 12.59
CA GLN A 73 6.48 -5.42 11.42
C GLN A 73 7.93 -5.90 11.31
N CYS A 74 8.46 -6.48 12.39
CA CYS A 74 9.78 -7.09 12.46
C CYS A 74 9.74 -8.56 12.04
N PHE A 75 9.75 -8.79 10.72
CA PHE A 75 9.73 -10.14 10.16
C PHE A 75 10.98 -10.94 10.53
N VAL A 76 10.77 -11.99 11.31
CA VAL A 76 11.78 -13.01 11.64
C VAL A 76 11.27 -14.35 11.15
N SER A 77 12.11 -15.12 10.47
CA SER A 77 11.82 -16.52 10.16
C SER A 77 12.96 -17.43 10.57
N VAL A 78 12.64 -18.65 11.00
CA VAL A 78 13.60 -19.71 11.31
C VAL A 78 13.27 -20.92 10.45
N ASN A 79 14.27 -21.43 9.73
CA ASN A 79 14.13 -22.48 8.72
C ASN A 79 12.97 -22.20 7.75
N ARG A 80 12.85 -20.94 7.30
CA ARG A 80 11.83 -20.44 6.35
C ARG A 80 10.39 -20.39 6.87
N HIS A 81 10.20 -20.54 8.19
CA HIS A 81 8.91 -20.35 8.84
C HIS A 81 8.90 -19.04 9.63
N SER A 82 7.94 -18.16 9.32
CA SER A 82 7.76 -16.89 10.05
C SER A 82 7.35 -17.15 11.50
N VAL A 83 8.05 -16.53 12.45
CA VAL A 83 7.88 -16.74 13.89
C VAL A 83 7.89 -15.40 14.62
N ALA A 84 7.08 -15.29 15.67
CA ALA A 84 7.18 -14.17 16.61
C ALA A 84 8.39 -14.35 17.54
N ASP A 85 8.59 -15.58 18.02
CA ASP A 85 9.76 -16.05 18.74
C ASP A 85 10.04 -17.53 18.45
N ALA A 86 11.32 -17.93 18.49
CA ALA A 86 11.74 -19.32 18.28
C ALA A 86 13.04 -19.65 19.01
N ILE A 87 13.14 -20.89 19.51
CA ILE A 87 14.37 -21.44 20.08
C ILE A 87 15.31 -21.84 18.94
N LEU A 88 16.56 -21.39 18.99
CA LEU A 88 17.58 -21.67 17.98
C LEU A 88 18.36 -22.94 18.31
N SER A 89 18.42 -23.85 17.34
CA SER A 89 19.22 -25.07 17.34
C SER A 89 20.43 -24.92 16.40
N ASP A 90 21.49 -25.68 16.67
CA ASP A 90 22.69 -25.66 15.82
C ASP A 90 22.35 -25.96 14.36
N GLY A 91 22.80 -25.10 13.45
CA GLY A 91 22.52 -25.19 12.01
C GLY A 91 21.21 -24.55 11.55
N ASP A 92 20.43 -23.91 12.43
CA ASP A 92 19.21 -23.21 12.03
C ASP A 92 19.49 -22.03 11.10
N GLU A 93 18.68 -21.90 10.06
CA GLU A 93 18.68 -20.79 9.11
C GLU A 93 17.72 -19.70 9.62
N VAL A 94 18.23 -18.54 10.01
CA VAL A 94 17.39 -17.43 10.48
C VAL A 94 17.42 -16.32 9.45
N SER A 95 16.26 -15.87 8.99
CA SER A 95 16.13 -14.74 8.09
C SER A 95 15.41 -13.56 8.73
N LEU A 96 15.88 -12.35 8.41
CA LEU A 96 15.31 -11.09 8.86
C LEU A 96 14.86 -10.22 7.68
N GLY A 97 13.78 -9.49 7.89
CA GLY A 97 13.27 -8.52 6.92
C GLY A 97 12.68 -9.15 5.66
N ILE A 98 12.16 -8.28 4.78
CA ILE A 98 11.52 -8.66 3.50
C ILE A 98 12.59 -8.96 2.43
N SER A 99 13.81 -8.43 2.62
CA SER A 99 14.99 -8.72 1.79
C SER A 99 15.63 -10.09 2.06
N ASP A 100 15.09 -10.87 3.02
CA ASP A 100 15.54 -12.23 3.37
C ASP A 100 17.04 -12.27 3.74
N ILE A 101 17.45 -11.40 4.68
CA ILE A 101 18.82 -11.39 5.20
C ILE A 101 18.99 -12.61 6.08
N THR A 102 19.67 -13.62 5.55
CA THR A 102 19.79 -14.93 6.16
C THR A 102 21.14 -15.11 6.85
N PHE A 103 21.10 -15.62 8.07
CA PHE A 103 22.28 -16.11 8.77
C PHE A 103 22.09 -17.54 9.26
N LEU A 104 23.18 -18.31 9.18
CA LEU A 104 23.28 -19.64 9.76
C LEU A 104 23.69 -19.51 11.22
N TRP A 105 22.89 -20.10 12.11
CA TRP A 105 23.15 -20.15 13.54
C TRP A 105 24.10 -21.30 13.87
N THR A 106 25.20 -20.99 14.57
CA THR A 106 26.08 -22.02 15.16
C THR A 106 26.01 -21.92 16.68
N ALA A 107 25.53 -22.99 17.32
CA ALA A 107 25.39 -23.04 18.77
C ALA A 107 26.77 -23.22 19.44
N PRO A 108 26.93 -22.79 20.71
CA PRO A 108 28.18 -22.98 21.40
C PRO A 108 28.48 -24.47 21.65
N PRO A 109 29.76 -24.91 21.56
CA PRO A 109 30.13 -26.30 21.84
C PRO A 109 29.77 -26.66 23.29
N GLY A 110 28.79 -27.55 23.45
CA GLY A 110 28.25 -27.98 24.76
C GLY A 110 26.76 -27.68 24.99
N ALA A 111 26.08 -26.95 24.09
CA ALA A 111 24.66 -26.61 24.19
C ALA A 111 23.68 -27.75 23.81
N GLN A 112 24.17 -28.97 23.54
CA GLN A 112 23.31 -30.12 23.29
C GLN A 112 22.79 -30.73 24.59
N ILE A 113 21.74 -30.14 25.17
CA ILE A 113 20.89 -30.86 26.13
C ILE A 113 19.42 -30.59 25.78
N SER A 114 18.71 -31.67 25.45
CA SER A 114 17.28 -31.78 25.14
C SER A 114 16.85 -31.55 23.69
N ALA A 115 17.35 -32.39 22.77
CA ALA A 115 16.59 -32.75 21.59
C ALA A 115 15.34 -33.56 22.02
N THR A 116 14.24 -32.86 22.30
CA THR A 116 12.91 -33.48 22.26
C THR A 116 12.30 -33.06 20.91
N PRO A 117 11.96 -33.99 20.01
CA PRO A 117 11.32 -33.62 18.75
C PRO A 117 9.95 -33.00 19.09
N LYS A 118 9.80 -31.70 18.83
CA LYS A 118 8.49 -31.05 18.89
C LYS A 118 7.65 -31.62 17.75
N ASN A 119 6.61 -32.35 18.11
CA ASN A 119 5.57 -32.86 17.23
C ASN A 119 5.12 -31.79 16.22
N LEU A 120 5.48 -31.97 14.95
CA LEU A 120 4.63 -31.56 13.84
C LEU A 120 3.33 -32.38 13.94
N PRO A 121 2.15 -31.82 13.64
CA PRO A 121 0.97 -32.63 13.36
C PRO A 121 1.27 -33.49 12.13
N THR A 122 1.33 -34.80 12.32
CA THR A 122 1.42 -35.78 11.24
C THR A 122 0.20 -35.62 10.32
N PRO A 123 0.37 -35.51 8.99
CA PRO A 123 -0.74 -35.69 8.07
C PRO A 123 -1.25 -37.12 8.23
N SER A 124 -2.55 -37.29 8.48
CA SER A 124 -3.18 -38.60 8.53
C SER A 124 -2.99 -39.31 7.20
N GLN A 125 -2.03 -40.23 7.13
CA GLN A 125 -1.96 -41.26 6.09
C GLN A 125 -3.07 -42.28 6.34
N ASN A 126 -4.27 -41.97 5.86
CA ASN A 126 -5.27 -42.96 5.48
C ASN A 126 -5.65 -42.68 4.02
N LEU A 127 -4.73 -43.01 3.11
CA LEU A 127 -5.07 -43.31 1.72
C LEU A 127 -5.37 -44.82 1.63
N PRO A 128 -6.50 -45.23 1.04
CA PRO A 128 -6.74 -46.64 0.73
C PRO A 128 -5.74 -47.13 -0.32
N THR A 129 -5.12 -48.27 -0.08
CA THR A 129 -4.31 -49.00 -1.06
C THR A 129 -5.15 -49.49 -2.24
N PRO A 130 -4.62 -49.45 -3.48
CA PRO A 130 -5.33 -49.97 -4.65
C PRO A 130 -5.28 -51.50 -4.69
N PRO A 131 -6.35 -52.20 -5.10
CA PRO A 131 -6.34 -53.64 -5.25
C PRO A 131 -5.61 -54.06 -6.53
N GLN A 132 -4.56 -54.87 -6.39
CA GLN A 132 -3.95 -55.63 -7.48
C GLN A 132 -4.68 -56.97 -7.64
N ASN A 133 -5.58 -57.06 -8.62
CA ASN A 133 -5.80 -58.21 -9.51
C ASN A 133 -7.17 -58.10 -10.20
N LEU A 134 -7.19 -58.13 -11.54
CA LEU A 134 -8.09 -58.85 -12.47
C LEU A 134 -8.02 -58.22 -13.89
N PRO A 135 -8.43 -58.96 -14.96
CA PRO A 135 -7.65 -59.15 -16.18
C PRO A 135 -7.97 -58.18 -17.33
N ALA A 136 -7.11 -58.18 -18.35
CA ALA A 136 -7.30 -57.44 -19.60
C ALA A 136 -8.44 -58.00 -20.47
N PRO A 137 -9.25 -57.14 -21.10
CA PRO A 137 -9.57 -57.37 -22.51
C PRO A 137 -9.77 -56.10 -23.38
N SER A 138 -9.24 -56.23 -24.60
CA SER A 138 -9.86 -55.94 -25.91
C SER A 138 -10.21 -54.51 -26.37
N GLN A 139 -9.57 -54.18 -27.50
CA GLN A 139 -9.96 -53.15 -28.46
C GLN A 139 -11.36 -53.40 -29.05
N ASN A 140 -12.28 -52.46 -28.88
CA ASN A 140 -13.27 -52.04 -29.88
C ASN A 140 -14.12 -50.92 -29.28
N LEU A 141 -14.27 -49.80 -29.99
CA LEU A 141 -15.56 -49.16 -30.29
C LEU A 141 -15.37 -47.87 -31.09
N SER A 142 -16.07 -47.84 -32.21
CA SER A 142 -16.27 -46.77 -33.19
C SER A 142 -17.08 -45.58 -32.60
N PRO A 143 -17.23 -44.44 -33.33
CA PRO A 143 -17.81 -43.22 -32.79
C PRO A 143 -19.34 -43.24 -32.86
N LEU A 144 -20.01 -42.81 -31.78
CA LEU A 144 -21.45 -42.54 -31.75
C LEU A 144 -21.69 -41.05 -31.53
N SER A 145 -22.09 -40.39 -32.61
CA SER A 145 -22.70 -39.07 -32.68
C SER A 145 -24.04 -39.06 -31.95
N GLN A 146 -24.27 -38.09 -31.04
CA GLN A 146 -25.61 -37.64 -30.66
C GLN A 146 -25.67 -36.12 -30.44
N ASN A 147 -26.28 -35.49 -31.45
CA ASN A 147 -26.93 -34.18 -31.55
C ASN A 147 -27.16 -33.37 -30.26
N PHE A 148 -26.55 -32.18 -30.20
CA PHE A 148 -27.14 -31.02 -29.53
C PHE A 148 -27.70 -30.05 -30.59
N LEU A 149 -29.01 -29.85 -30.55
CA LEU A 149 -29.75 -28.89 -31.38
C LEU A 149 -29.36 -27.46 -31.01
N THR A 150 -28.90 -26.69 -31.99
CA THR A 150 -28.77 -25.23 -31.91
C THR A 150 -30.10 -24.55 -32.29
N PRO A 151 -30.53 -23.48 -31.61
CA PRO A 151 -31.65 -22.65 -32.08
C PRO A 151 -31.21 -21.68 -33.19
N SER A 152 -32.03 -21.59 -34.23
CA SER A 152 -31.88 -20.71 -35.40
C SER A 152 -32.01 -19.21 -35.04
N PRO A 153 -31.36 -18.30 -35.77
CA PRO A 153 -31.54 -16.85 -35.60
C PRO A 153 -32.88 -16.36 -36.20
N PRO A 154 -33.47 -15.26 -35.70
CA PRO A 154 -34.70 -14.69 -36.25
C PRO A 154 -34.48 -13.95 -37.59
N PRO A 155 -35.52 -13.80 -38.43
CA PRO A 155 -35.43 -13.22 -39.78
C PRO A 155 -35.21 -11.68 -39.77
N PRO A 156 -34.65 -11.11 -40.85
CA PRO A 156 -34.39 -9.67 -40.94
C PRO A 156 -35.67 -8.87 -41.26
N LEU A 157 -35.81 -7.70 -40.63
CA LEU A 157 -36.85 -6.71 -40.92
C LEU A 157 -36.51 -5.90 -42.20
N PRO A 158 -37.52 -5.33 -42.91
CA PRO A 158 -37.34 -4.72 -44.23
C PRO A 158 -36.54 -3.41 -44.20
N ALA A 159 -35.75 -3.19 -45.25
CA ALA A 159 -34.92 -2.01 -45.46
C ALA A 159 -35.75 -0.71 -45.54
N GLN A 160 -35.38 0.29 -44.75
CA GLN A 160 -35.70 1.70 -45.00
C GLN A 160 -34.47 2.39 -45.59
N SER A 161 -34.69 3.16 -46.66
CA SER A 161 -33.68 3.90 -47.42
C SER A 161 -32.97 4.99 -46.59
N PRO A 162 -31.72 5.36 -46.91
CA PRO A 162 -30.87 6.19 -46.06
C PRO A 162 -31.18 7.69 -46.18
N ALA A 163 -31.15 8.40 -45.05
CA ALA A 163 -31.04 9.85 -44.99
C ALA A 163 -29.56 10.30 -45.10
N PRO A 164 -29.25 11.49 -45.62
CA PRO A 164 -27.88 11.90 -45.97
C PRO A 164 -27.00 12.21 -44.74
N PRO A 165 -25.66 12.09 -44.86
CA PRO A 165 -24.76 12.05 -43.72
C PRO A 165 -24.52 13.44 -43.12
N SER A 166 -24.84 13.61 -41.83
CA SER A 166 -24.19 14.64 -41.00
C SER A 166 -22.83 14.12 -40.55
N GLN A 167 -21.79 14.89 -40.83
CA GLN A 167 -20.42 14.62 -40.44
C GLN A 167 -20.29 14.61 -38.91
N ALA A 168 -20.22 13.41 -38.32
CA ALA A 168 -19.81 13.23 -36.94
C ALA A 168 -18.27 13.26 -36.87
N LEU A 169 -17.75 14.13 -35.99
CA LEU A 169 -16.36 14.10 -35.51
C LEU A 169 -16.01 12.69 -34.99
N PRO A 170 -14.76 12.22 -35.15
CA PRO A 170 -14.38 10.88 -34.72
C PRO A 170 -14.34 10.83 -33.18
N THR A 171 -15.45 10.39 -32.59
CA THR A 171 -15.51 9.96 -31.18
C THR A 171 -14.98 8.53 -31.09
N GLY A 172 -13.67 8.38 -31.27
CA GLY A 172 -12.96 7.14 -30.97
C GLY A 172 -12.48 7.16 -29.53
N PHE A 173 -13.37 6.90 -28.57
CA PHE A 173 -12.93 6.52 -27.23
C PHE A 173 -12.27 5.13 -27.34
N ILE A 174 -10.95 5.07 -27.20
CA ILE A 174 -10.31 3.79 -26.87
C ILE A 174 -10.66 3.52 -25.40
N THR A 175 -11.81 2.90 -25.17
CA THR A 175 -12.11 2.28 -23.87
C THR A 175 -11.12 1.11 -23.72
N LEU A 176 -10.05 1.32 -22.97
CA LEU A 176 -9.21 0.22 -22.52
C LEU A 176 -10.13 -0.82 -21.82
N PRO A 177 -9.99 -2.12 -22.12
CA PRO A 177 -10.77 -3.15 -21.44
C PRO A 177 -10.54 -3.02 -19.94
N TYR A 178 -11.63 -3.05 -19.17
CA TYR A 178 -11.60 -2.90 -17.73
C TYR A 178 -10.56 -3.83 -17.11
N THR A 179 -9.66 -3.26 -16.31
CA THR A 179 -8.65 -4.03 -15.58
C THR A 179 -9.28 -4.65 -14.33
N GLU A 180 -8.85 -5.85 -13.98
CA GLU A 180 -9.15 -6.49 -12.69
C GLU A 180 -8.74 -5.57 -11.52
N THR A 181 -7.71 -4.76 -11.73
CA THR A 181 -7.28 -3.72 -10.79
C THR A 181 -8.36 -2.69 -10.47
N THR A 182 -9.11 -2.20 -11.46
CA THR A 182 -10.21 -1.26 -11.22
C THR A 182 -11.27 -1.87 -10.30
N ARG A 183 -11.58 -3.16 -10.53
CA ARG A 183 -12.52 -3.93 -9.72
C ARG A 183 -12.05 -4.05 -8.27
N TYR A 184 -10.79 -4.38 -8.05
CA TYR A 184 -10.22 -4.46 -6.70
C TYR A 184 -10.14 -3.09 -6.00
N LEU A 185 -9.90 -1.99 -6.71
CA LEU A 185 -9.96 -0.66 -6.09
C LEU A 185 -11.39 -0.22 -5.77
N CYS A 186 -12.39 -0.67 -6.54
CA CYS A 186 -13.80 -0.53 -6.15
C CYS A 186 -14.12 -1.37 -4.90
N ALA A 187 -13.50 -2.54 -4.77
CA ALA A 187 -13.55 -3.36 -3.56
C ALA A 187 -12.90 -2.66 -2.37
N ALA A 188 -11.72 -2.07 -2.56
CA ALA A 188 -11.02 -1.27 -1.57
C ALA A 188 -11.90 -0.11 -1.09
N ALA A 189 -12.55 0.62 -2.00
CA ALA A 189 -13.49 1.69 -1.65
C ALA A 189 -14.64 1.21 -0.75
N HIS A 190 -15.09 -0.03 -0.96
CA HIS A 190 -16.19 -0.66 -0.24
C HIS A 190 -15.80 -1.28 1.11
N LEU A 191 -14.61 -1.88 1.19
CA LEU A 191 -14.11 -2.66 2.34
C LEU A 191 -13.20 -1.85 3.28
N ASP A 192 -12.39 -0.93 2.73
CA ASP A 192 -11.35 -0.19 3.45
C ASP A 192 -11.76 1.29 3.59
N GLU A 193 -12.02 1.67 4.84
CA GLU A 193 -12.38 3.04 5.19
C GLU A 193 -11.23 4.04 5.01
N ASP A 194 -10.01 3.64 5.31
CA ASP A 194 -8.84 4.52 5.23
C ASP A 194 -8.47 4.79 3.77
N PHE A 195 -8.52 3.76 2.92
CA PHE A 195 -8.36 3.92 1.47
C PHE A 195 -9.41 4.88 0.89
N ARG A 196 -10.69 4.69 1.25
CA ARG A 196 -11.78 5.54 0.76
C ARG A 196 -11.61 7.01 1.17
N GLU A 197 -11.31 7.27 2.44
CA GLU A 197 -11.12 8.64 2.93
C GLU A 197 -9.87 9.27 2.32
N HIS A 198 -8.79 8.50 2.12
CA HIS A 198 -7.61 8.96 1.40
C HIS A 198 -7.95 9.36 -0.05
N ALA A 199 -8.67 8.50 -0.77
CA ALA A 199 -9.06 8.73 -2.15
C ALA A 199 -9.90 10.01 -2.28
N ILE A 200 -10.92 10.17 -1.44
CA ILE A 200 -11.78 11.35 -1.47
C ILE A 200 -10.97 12.61 -1.16
N LYS A 201 -10.23 12.63 -0.05
CA LYS A 201 -9.57 13.82 0.48
C LYS A 201 -8.34 14.28 -0.32
N ASN A 202 -7.54 13.33 -0.82
CA ASN A 202 -6.22 13.60 -1.39
C ASN A 202 -6.17 13.42 -2.91
N VAL A 203 -7.16 12.74 -3.51
CA VAL A 203 -7.19 12.47 -4.95
C VAL A 203 -8.38 13.20 -5.61
N PHE A 204 -9.60 13.01 -5.11
CA PHE A 204 -10.80 13.53 -5.78
C PHE A 204 -11.09 15.00 -5.45
N GLU A 205 -10.94 15.37 -4.18
CA GLU A 205 -11.19 16.72 -3.66
C GLU A 205 -9.93 17.60 -3.62
N GLU A 206 -8.78 17.09 -4.06
CA GLU A 206 -7.54 17.87 -4.14
C GLU A 206 -7.58 18.81 -5.36
N ASP A 207 -7.30 20.09 -5.10
CA ASP A 207 -7.54 21.21 -6.02
C ASP A 207 -6.26 21.95 -6.42
N HIS A 208 -5.14 21.74 -5.73
CA HIS A 208 -3.92 22.52 -5.92
C HIS A 208 -2.72 21.64 -6.21
N ARG A 209 -2.66 20.45 -5.60
CA ARG A 209 -1.55 19.50 -5.82
C ARG A 209 -1.81 18.63 -7.05
N ALA A 210 -0.72 18.18 -7.65
CA ALA A 210 -0.73 17.12 -8.63
C ALA A 210 -1.27 15.84 -8.00
N VAL A 211 -1.74 14.92 -8.86
CA VAL A 211 -2.27 13.63 -8.44
C VAL A 211 -1.47 12.55 -9.17
N GLY A 212 -1.00 11.54 -8.44
CA GLY A 212 -0.18 10.49 -9.01
C GLY A 212 -0.96 9.64 -10.00
N GLU A 213 -0.28 9.20 -11.04
CA GLU A 213 -0.87 8.36 -12.08
C GLU A 213 -1.22 6.98 -11.50
N SER A 214 -2.48 6.58 -11.66
CA SER A 214 -2.99 5.30 -11.17
C SER A 214 -3.13 4.35 -12.35
N TYR A 215 -2.03 3.70 -12.70
CA TYR A 215 -1.92 2.88 -13.90
C TYR A 215 -2.90 1.71 -13.89
N GLY A 216 -3.58 1.52 -15.02
CA GLY A 216 -4.57 0.45 -15.17
C GLY A 216 -5.75 0.61 -14.21
N VAL A 217 -6.14 1.82 -13.82
CA VAL A 217 -7.30 2.08 -12.94
C VAL A 217 -8.24 3.07 -13.59
N ASP A 218 -9.49 2.70 -13.83
CA ASP A 218 -10.52 3.69 -14.12
C ASP A 218 -10.97 4.36 -12.82
N ILE A 219 -10.68 5.67 -12.70
CA ILE A 219 -10.95 6.43 -11.49
C ILE A 219 -12.44 6.71 -11.31
N ILE A 220 -13.23 6.78 -12.39
CA ILE A 220 -14.65 7.18 -12.29
C ILE A 220 -15.48 6.13 -11.54
N PRO A 221 -15.41 4.83 -11.87
CA PRO A 221 -16.04 3.76 -11.07
C PRO A 221 -15.56 3.77 -9.62
N VAL A 222 -14.26 3.90 -9.37
CA VAL A 222 -13.70 3.91 -8.02
C VAL A 222 -14.25 5.08 -7.21
N ALA A 223 -14.34 6.28 -7.81
CA ALA A 223 -14.94 7.44 -7.17
C ALA A 223 -16.42 7.22 -6.84
N LYS A 224 -17.23 6.67 -7.77
CA LYS A 224 -18.63 6.32 -7.50
C LYS A 224 -18.75 5.37 -6.29
N TRP A 225 -17.92 4.33 -6.24
CA TRP A 225 -17.88 3.39 -5.12
C TRP A 225 -17.44 4.03 -3.80
N CYS A 226 -16.44 4.93 -3.83
CA CYS A 226 -16.01 5.67 -2.65
C CYS A 226 -17.15 6.52 -2.06
N TYR A 227 -17.84 7.32 -2.88
CA TYR A 227 -18.93 8.17 -2.39
C TYR A 227 -20.16 7.36 -1.94
N ALA A 228 -20.50 6.29 -2.66
CA ALA A 228 -21.58 5.39 -2.26
C ALA A 228 -21.30 4.71 -0.90
N ALA A 229 -20.08 4.21 -0.70
CA ALA A 229 -19.66 3.62 0.57
C ALA A 229 -19.61 4.65 1.70
N ARG A 230 -19.16 5.88 1.42
CA ARG A 230 -19.17 6.99 2.40
C ARG A 230 -20.59 7.31 2.88
N GLN A 231 -21.58 7.33 1.98
CA GLN A 231 -22.97 7.56 2.37
C GLN A 231 -23.53 6.41 3.22
N ARG A 232 -23.22 5.16 2.89
CA ARG A 232 -23.60 3.99 3.70
C ARG A 232 -23.07 4.11 5.13
N VAL A 233 -21.78 4.42 5.26
CA VAL A 233 -21.11 4.60 6.55
C VAL A 233 -21.69 5.79 7.33
N PHE A 234 -22.04 6.87 6.66
CA PHE A 234 -22.73 8.00 7.29
C PHE A 234 -24.07 7.59 7.91
N TYR A 235 -24.89 6.79 7.24
CA TYR A 235 -26.17 6.32 7.81
C TYR A 235 -25.94 5.45 9.05
N ARG A 236 -24.95 4.55 9.02
CA ARG A 236 -24.55 3.76 10.19
C ARG A 236 -24.18 4.67 11.35
N ASP A 237 -23.29 5.63 11.11
CA ASP A 237 -22.79 6.56 12.14
C ASP A 237 -23.90 7.49 12.66
N LEU A 238 -24.86 7.88 11.82
CA LEU A 238 -26.04 8.66 12.21
C LEU A 238 -26.92 7.87 13.17
N ILE A 239 -27.19 6.59 12.90
CA ILE A 239 -27.99 5.75 13.79
C ILE A 239 -27.24 5.53 15.12
N LEU A 240 -25.93 5.31 15.08
CA LEU A 240 -25.10 5.21 16.28
C LEU A 240 -25.15 6.52 17.09
N PHE A 241 -25.11 7.68 16.43
CA PHE A 241 -25.20 8.97 17.11
C PHE A 241 -26.55 9.15 17.80
N ILE A 242 -27.65 8.77 17.14
CA ILE A 242 -28.99 8.79 17.75
C ILE A 242 -29.05 7.84 18.95
N ALA A 243 -28.47 6.64 18.85
CA ALA A 243 -28.40 5.69 19.96
C ALA A 243 -27.58 6.24 21.15
N LEU A 244 -26.49 6.95 20.88
CA LEU A 244 -25.69 7.62 21.92
C LEU A 244 -26.49 8.75 22.58
N LEU A 245 -27.20 9.58 21.82
CA LEU A 245 -28.05 10.64 22.37
C LEU A 245 -29.17 10.06 23.25
N ALA A 246 -29.79 8.95 22.84
CA ALA A 246 -30.78 8.25 23.64
C ALA A 246 -30.18 7.71 24.95
N LEU A 247 -28.97 7.16 24.90
CA LEU A 247 -28.24 6.70 26.09
C LEU A 247 -27.93 7.86 27.05
N LEU A 248 -27.39 8.97 26.54
CA LEU A 248 -27.09 10.16 27.33
C LEU A 248 -28.38 10.75 27.93
N PHE A 249 -29.46 10.84 27.15
CA PHE A 249 -30.75 11.30 27.65
C PHE A 249 -31.25 10.42 28.81
N SER A 250 -31.16 9.09 28.68
CA SER A 250 -31.50 8.15 29.76
C SER A 250 -30.69 8.36 31.04
N LEU A 251 -29.39 8.66 30.91
CA LEU A 251 -28.49 8.85 32.04
C LEU A 251 -28.77 10.16 32.80
N PHE A 252 -28.97 11.25 32.06
CA PHE A 252 -29.06 12.59 32.65
C PHE A 252 -30.49 12.99 33.02
N PHE A 253 -31.50 12.56 32.27
CA PHE A 253 -32.87 13.01 32.44
C PHE A 253 -33.49 12.66 33.82
N PRO A 254 -33.32 11.45 34.39
CA PRO A 254 -33.87 11.14 35.71
C PRO A 254 -33.24 11.98 36.83
N SER A 255 -31.93 12.23 36.75
CA SER A 255 -31.22 13.05 37.74
C SER A 255 -31.56 14.54 37.62
N LEU A 256 -31.79 15.02 36.39
CA LEU A 256 -32.30 16.36 36.14
C LEU A 256 -33.74 16.50 36.66
N LEU A 257 -34.61 15.52 36.36
CA LEU A 257 -35.99 15.48 36.85
C LEU A 257 -36.05 15.48 38.38
N LEU A 258 -35.20 14.68 39.05
CA LEU A 258 -35.11 14.64 40.50
C LEU A 258 -34.64 15.99 41.09
N ARG A 259 -33.68 16.66 40.46
CA ARG A 259 -33.25 18.00 40.91
C ARG A 259 -34.33 19.05 40.67
N VAL A 260 -35.00 19.01 39.53
CA VAL A 260 -36.12 19.90 39.21
C VAL A 260 -37.26 19.69 40.20
N THR A 261 -37.60 18.45 40.55
CA THR A 261 -38.62 18.18 41.57
C THR A 261 -38.18 18.64 42.95
N GLN A 262 -36.92 18.45 43.35
CA GLN A 262 -36.39 18.98 44.62
C GLN A 262 -36.40 20.52 44.69
N VAL A 263 -36.18 21.21 43.56
CA VAL A 263 -36.21 22.68 43.46
C VAL A 263 -37.64 23.23 43.34
N LEU A 264 -38.56 22.52 42.67
CA LEU A 264 -39.98 22.90 42.58
C LEU A 264 -40.81 22.47 43.79
N LEU A 265 -40.35 21.49 44.57
CA LEU A 265 -40.96 21.04 45.82
C LEU A 265 -40.04 21.30 47.04
N PRO A 266 -39.64 22.55 47.36
CA PRO A 266 -39.18 22.84 48.70
C PRO A 266 -40.35 22.66 49.66
N SER A 267 -40.15 21.89 50.74
CA SER A 267 -41.13 21.72 51.81
C SER A 267 -41.38 23.00 52.62
N ASP A 268 -40.61 24.07 52.39
CA ASP A 268 -40.84 25.40 52.95
C ASP A 268 -40.27 26.46 51.99
N TYR A 269 -41.00 27.55 51.74
CA TYR A 269 -40.74 28.69 50.83
C TYR A 269 -41.13 28.52 49.35
N PHE A 270 -42.38 28.88 49.04
CA PHE A 270 -42.86 29.12 47.67
C PHE A 270 -43.32 30.59 47.53
N SER A 271 -42.50 31.46 46.95
CA SER A 271 -42.91 32.81 46.53
C SER A 271 -43.31 32.79 45.04
N GLN A 272 -44.56 33.19 44.76
CA GLN A 272 -45.32 33.04 43.51
C GLN A 272 -44.75 33.69 42.21
N GLN A 273 -43.52 34.19 42.19
CA GLN A 273 -43.07 35.08 41.09
C GLN A 273 -42.18 34.43 40.02
N ALA A 274 -41.80 33.15 40.18
CA ALA A 274 -40.87 32.46 39.26
C ALA A 274 -41.55 31.61 38.16
N LEU A 275 -42.88 31.45 38.18
CA LEU A 275 -43.59 30.44 37.37
C LEU A 275 -44.17 30.93 36.03
N SER A 276 -44.05 32.22 35.69
CA SER A 276 -44.71 32.78 34.50
C SER A 276 -43.88 32.77 33.21
N GLN A 277 -42.63 32.29 33.22
CA GLN A 277 -41.75 32.35 32.04
C GLN A 277 -41.43 31.00 31.35
N LEU A 278 -42.01 29.88 31.78
CA LEU A 278 -41.72 28.54 31.23
C LEU A 278 -42.92 27.78 30.64
N SER A 279 -44.09 28.41 30.47
CA SER A 279 -45.35 27.69 30.21
C SER A 279 -45.58 27.16 28.78
N TYR A 280 -44.71 27.44 27.80
CA TYR A 280 -44.97 27.09 26.40
C TYR A 280 -44.08 25.97 25.82
N LEU A 281 -42.89 25.72 26.38
CA LEU A 281 -41.98 24.68 25.88
C LEU A 281 -42.17 23.33 26.56
N VAL A 282 -42.61 23.35 27.82
CA VAL A 282 -42.83 22.16 28.65
C VAL A 282 -43.91 21.22 28.08
N PRO A 283 -45.08 21.69 27.59
CA PRO A 283 -46.12 20.79 27.09
C PRO A 283 -45.72 20.11 25.78
N VAL A 284 -44.99 20.81 24.91
CA VAL A 284 -44.56 20.29 23.60
C VAL A 284 -43.51 19.19 23.78
N LEU A 285 -42.53 19.42 24.66
CA LEU A 285 -41.52 18.43 25.01
C LEU A 285 -42.15 17.21 25.71
N LEU A 286 -43.16 17.43 26.57
CA LEU A 286 -43.89 16.38 27.26
C LEU A 286 -44.68 15.47 26.31
N VAL A 287 -45.29 16.03 25.25
CA VAL A 287 -46.02 15.25 24.23
C VAL A 287 -45.07 14.40 23.39
N VAL A 288 -43.90 14.93 23.00
CA VAL A 288 -42.90 14.18 22.25
C VAL A 288 -42.31 13.04 23.09
N ILE A 289 -42.03 13.30 24.37
CA ILE A 289 -41.54 12.29 25.33
C ILE A 289 -42.60 11.21 25.58
N LEU A 290 -43.88 11.60 25.74
CA LEU A 290 -44.99 10.65 25.89
C LEU A 290 -45.16 9.75 24.67
N PHE A 291 -44.96 10.27 23.45
CA PHE A 291 -45.09 9.49 22.22
C PHE A 291 -43.96 8.47 22.05
N ILE A 292 -42.72 8.85 22.38
CA ILE A 292 -41.53 7.99 22.32
C ILE A 292 -41.59 6.90 23.41
N LEU A 293 -42.14 7.19 24.59
CA LEU A 293 -42.33 6.23 25.68
C LEU A 293 -43.54 5.31 25.48
N ALA A 294 -44.59 5.76 24.77
CA ALA A 294 -45.82 4.99 24.58
C ALA A 294 -45.59 3.70 23.77
N ILE A 295 -44.70 3.72 22.78
CA ILE A 295 -44.41 2.56 21.92
C ILE A 295 -43.78 1.40 22.70
N PRO A 296 -42.71 1.59 23.49
CA PRO A 296 -42.18 0.54 24.34
C PRO A 296 -43.12 0.17 25.49
N LEU A 297 -43.90 1.11 26.06
CA LEU A 297 -44.91 0.80 27.10
C LEU A 297 -46.07 -0.06 26.59
N LEU A 298 -46.49 0.11 25.34
CA LEU A 298 -47.54 -0.69 24.71
C LEU A 298 -47.02 -2.11 24.40
N PHE A 299 -45.78 -2.22 23.95
CA PHE A 299 -45.08 -3.50 23.77
C PHE A 299 -44.86 -4.23 25.11
N LEU A 300 -44.48 -3.48 26.16
CA LEU A 300 -44.35 -3.96 27.53
C LEU A 300 -45.70 -4.41 28.09
N GLY A 301 -46.77 -3.64 27.89
CA GLY A 301 -48.13 -3.99 28.34
C GLY A 301 -48.67 -5.29 27.72
N LEU A 302 -48.31 -5.57 26.46
CA LEU A 302 -48.65 -6.84 25.80
C LEU A 302 -47.83 -8.02 26.34
N LEU A 303 -46.55 -7.81 26.68
CA LEU A 303 -45.68 -8.82 27.30
C LEU A 303 -46.07 -9.11 28.77
N PHE A 304 -46.55 -8.08 29.49
CA PHE A 304 -46.82 -8.11 30.93
C PHE A 304 -48.26 -8.51 31.31
N ARG A 305 -49.12 -8.84 30.34
CA ARG A 305 -50.45 -9.42 30.62
C ARG A 305 -50.38 -10.75 31.42
N SER A 306 -49.19 -11.34 31.52
CA SER A 306 -48.90 -12.60 32.25
C SER A 306 -48.29 -12.40 33.67
N LEU A 307 -47.85 -11.19 34.06
CA LEU A 307 -47.06 -10.99 35.29
C LEU A 307 -47.86 -10.30 36.43
N ARG A 308 -47.79 -10.84 37.66
CA ARG A 308 -48.51 -10.34 38.85
C ARG A 308 -48.16 -8.87 39.18
N ARG A 309 -49.18 -8.05 39.47
CA ARG A 309 -49.10 -6.58 39.74
C ARG A 309 -48.04 -6.09 40.75
N PRO A 310 -47.76 -6.74 41.90
CA PRO A 310 -46.73 -6.27 42.84
C PRO A 310 -45.30 -6.47 42.30
N LEU A 311 -45.08 -7.48 41.46
CA LEU A 311 -43.79 -7.75 40.83
C LEU A 311 -43.44 -6.68 39.79
N LEU A 312 -44.46 -6.18 39.08
CA LEU A 312 -44.33 -5.07 38.14
C LEU A 312 -43.88 -3.77 38.84
N GLN A 313 -44.46 -3.46 40.01
CA GLN A 313 -44.12 -2.24 40.75
C GLN A 313 -42.67 -2.25 41.27
N VAL A 314 -42.23 -3.37 41.83
CA VAL A 314 -40.84 -3.56 42.28
C VAL A 314 -39.87 -3.55 41.10
N PHE A 315 -40.24 -4.18 39.98
CA PHE A 315 -39.44 -4.15 38.75
C PHE A 315 -39.27 -2.74 38.21
N LEU A 316 -40.35 -1.94 38.11
CA LEU A 316 -40.26 -0.56 37.63
C LEU A 316 -39.42 0.33 38.57
N LEU A 317 -39.56 0.18 39.89
CA LEU A 317 -38.74 0.90 40.87
C LEU A 317 -37.25 0.54 40.76
N LEU A 318 -36.91 -0.74 40.59
CA LEU A 318 -35.54 -1.19 40.39
C LEU A 318 -34.98 -0.76 39.01
N PHE A 319 -35.81 -0.81 37.97
CA PHE A 319 -35.44 -0.45 36.61
C PHE A 319 -35.14 1.05 36.47
N PHE A 320 -35.93 1.92 37.11
CA PHE A 320 -35.72 3.37 37.10
C PHE A 320 -34.71 3.87 38.16
N SER A 321 -34.31 3.04 39.12
CA SER A 321 -33.30 3.40 40.14
C SER A 321 -31.88 2.98 39.77
N LEU A 322 -31.71 2.05 38.82
CA LEU A 322 -30.41 1.77 38.23
C LEU A 322 -30.00 2.92 37.29
N PRO A 323 -28.75 3.40 37.33
CA PRO A 323 -28.30 4.46 36.42
C PRO A 323 -28.18 4.00 34.96
N PHE A 324 -28.27 2.69 34.66
CA PHE A 324 -27.87 2.13 33.36
C PHE A 324 -28.90 1.22 32.64
N PRO A 325 -30.23 1.34 32.82
CA PRO A 325 -31.19 0.40 32.21
C PRO A 325 -31.11 0.39 30.68
N LEU A 326 -30.65 1.49 30.08
CA LEU A 326 -30.49 1.61 28.63
C LEU A 326 -29.06 1.38 28.12
N LEU A 327 -28.07 1.18 29.00
CA LEU A 327 -26.68 1.01 28.58
C LEU A 327 -26.46 -0.26 27.76
N ILE A 328 -26.89 -1.40 28.31
CA ILE A 328 -26.80 -2.70 27.65
C ILE A 328 -27.60 -2.71 26.33
N PRO A 329 -28.89 -2.30 26.26
CA PRO A 329 -29.63 -2.33 25.01
C PRO A 329 -29.10 -1.32 23.98
N CYS A 330 -28.67 -0.11 24.36
CA CYS A 330 -28.05 0.83 23.41
C CYS A 330 -26.75 0.27 22.83
N PHE A 331 -25.92 -0.37 23.65
CA PHE A 331 -24.73 -1.06 23.17
C PHE A 331 -25.08 -2.25 22.26
N LEU A 332 -26.07 -3.07 22.61
CA LEU A 332 -26.51 -4.19 21.77
C LEU A 332 -27.05 -3.69 20.42
N VAL A 333 -27.83 -2.61 20.40
CA VAL A 333 -28.31 -1.99 19.16
C VAL A 333 -27.14 -1.48 18.33
N ALA A 334 -26.19 -0.76 18.94
CA ALA A 334 -24.99 -0.28 18.27
C ALA A 334 -24.18 -1.44 17.67
N TRP A 335 -23.98 -2.50 18.44
CA TRP A 335 -23.29 -3.70 18.00
C TRP A 335 -24.03 -4.41 16.86
N ILE A 336 -25.34 -4.63 16.96
CA ILE A 336 -26.15 -5.22 15.89
C ILE A 336 -26.05 -4.40 14.61
N ILE A 337 -26.11 -3.07 14.69
CA ILE A 337 -25.98 -2.19 13.52
C ILE A 337 -24.61 -2.37 12.87
N THR A 338 -23.53 -2.38 13.65
CA THR A 338 -22.18 -2.60 13.11
C THR A 338 -22.01 -4.01 12.55
N LEU A 339 -22.63 -5.01 13.16
CA LEU A 339 -22.61 -6.39 12.70
C LEU A 339 -23.36 -6.54 11.37
N VAL A 340 -24.56 -5.97 11.26
CA VAL A 340 -25.36 -5.98 10.03
C VAL A 340 -24.63 -5.23 8.91
N GLU A 341 -24.02 -4.08 9.20
CA GLU A 341 -23.24 -3.34 8.21
C GLU A 341 -22.01 -4.13 7.76
N GLN A 342 -21.28 -4.78 8.68
CA GLN A 342 -20.14 -5.62 8.33
C GLN A 342 -20.54 -6.84 7.50
N ILE A 343 -21.66 -7.49 7.84
CA ILE A 343 -22.21 -8.61 7.06
C ILE A 343 -22.67 -8.14 5.69
N ALA A 344 -23.35 -6.99 5.60
CA ALA A 344 -23.77 -6.42 4.31
C ALA A 344 -22.57 -5.99 3.45
N SER A 345 -21.50 -5.50 4.08
CA SER A 345 -20.25 -5.18 3.40
C SER A 345 -19.52 -6.44 2.92
N TYR A 346 -19.63 -7.57 3.61
CA TYR A 346 -18.96 -8.81 3.23
C TYR A 346 -19.77 -9.68 2.26
N SER A 347 -21.08 -9.81 2.45
CA SER A 347 -21.95 -10.75 1.73
C SER A 347 -23.16 -10.09 1.07
N GLY A 348 -23.19 -8.75 0.99
CA GLY A 348 -24.31 -8.02 0.40
C GLY A 348 -24.32 -8.02 -1.13
N PRO A 349 -25.41 -7.52 -1.75
CA PRO A 349 -25.55 -7.42 -3.20
C PRO A 349 -24.44 -6.59 -3.87
N ASN A 350 -23.98 -5.54 -3.18
CA ASN A 350 -22.91 -4.67 -3.66
C ASN A 350 -21.60 -5.45 -3.80
N THR A 351 -21.22 -6.24 -2.79
CA THR A 351 -20.01 -7.07 -2.84
C THR A 351 -20.13 -8.16 -3.89
N ALA A 352 -21.32 -8.77 -4.03
CA ALA A 352 -21.59 -9.75 -5.08
C ALA A 352 -21.50 -9.15 -6.49
N SER A 353 -21.75 -7.85 -6.66
CA SER A 353 -21.56 -7.15 -7.94
C SER A 353 -20.08 -6.89 -8.25
N LEU A 354 -19.20 -6.87 -7.25
CA LEU A 354 -17.76 -6.70 -7.39
C LEU A 354 -17.01 -8.01 -7.64
N ALA A 355 -17.64 -9.17 -7.38
CA ALA A 355 -17.04 -10.48 -7.60
C ALA A 355 -16.61 -10.69 -9.06
N LYS A 356 -15.54 -11.48 -9.24
CA LYS A 356 -15.00 -11.81 -10.56
C LYS A 356 -16.09 -12.30 -11.53
N GLY A 357 -16.09 -11.75 -12.75
CA GLY A 357 -17.06 -12.06 -13.80
C GLY A 357 -18.44 -11.39 -13.67
N ARG A 358 -18.75 -10.71 -12.55
CA ARG A 358 -20.01 -9.95 -12.37
C ARG A 358 -19.81 -8.43 -12.41
N PHE A 359 -18.58 -7.98 -12.23
CA PHE A 359 -18.25 -6.57 -12.19
C PHE A 359 -18.59 -5.84 -13.49
N ARG A 360 -19.27 -4.70 -13.31
CA ARG A 360 -19.54 -3.73 -14.37
C ARG A 360 -19.15 -2.35 -13.84
N PRO A 361 -18.25 -1.63 -14.50
CA PRO A 361 -17.78 -0.30 -14.06
C PRO A 361 -18.89 0.74 -13.92
N ASP A 362 -19.87 0.69 -14.82
CA ASP A 362 -21.09 1.51 -14.74
C ASP A 362 -22.26 0.79 -14.03
N GLY A 363 -21.99 -0.36 -13.39
CA GLY A 363 -23.02 -1.18 -12.75
C GLY A 363 -23.51 -0.64 -11.41
N ILE A 364 -22.79 0.30 -10.79
CA ILE A 364 -23.22 0.92 -9.54
C ILE A 364 -24.34 1.93 -9.81
N ASN A 365 -25.47 1.75 -9.14
CA ASN A 365 -26.59 2.71 -9.19
C ASN A 365 -26.32 3.90 -8.25
N TRP A 366 -25.24 4.63 -8.53
CA TRP A 366 -24.83 5.83 -7.82
C TRP A 366 -24.33 6.86 -8.83
N SER A 367 -24.87 8.09 -8.75
CA SER A 367 -24.42 9.21 -9.58
C SER A 367 -23.46 10.09 -8.80
N LEU A 368 -22.36 10.46 -9.44
CA LEU A 368 -21.50 11.53 -8.94
C LEU A 368 -22.16 12.88 -9.24
N ASP A 369 -21.79 13.89 -8.46
CA ASP A 369 -22.05 15.27 -8.86
C ASP A 369 -21.46 15.52 -10.27
N PRO A 370 -22.24 16.04 -11.24
CA PRO A 370 -21.77 16.21 -12.62
C PRO A 370 -20.51 17.09 -12.74
N GLN A 371 -20.35 18.09 -11.89
CA GLN A 371 -19.16 18.95 -11.92
C GLN A 371 -17.92 18.19 -11.43
N LEU A 372 -18.05 17.43 -10.35
CA LEU A 372 -17.00 16.55 -9.86
C LEU A 372 -16.64 15.47 -10.89
N GLU A 373 -17.62 14.82 -11.50
CA GLU A 373 -17.37 13.80 -12.52
C GLU A 373 -16.61 14.39 -13.71
N GLN A 374 -17.04 15.54 -14.23
CA GLN A 374 -16.33 16.22 -15.31
C GLN A 374 -14.91 16.63 -14.90
N LYS A 375 -14.73 17.11 -13.66
CA LYS A 375 -13.41 17.46 -13.11
C LYS A 375 -12.49 16.23 -13.04
N LEU A 376 -12.99 15.10 -12.54
CA LEU A 376 -12.23 13.85 -12.47
C LEU A 376 -11.92 13.33 -13.87
N ARG A 377 -12.89 13.38 -14.79
CA ARG A 377 -12.63 13.07 -16.20
C ARG A 377 -11.52 13.95 -16.70
N ASN A 378 -11.60 15.28 -16.65
CA ASN A 378 -10.54 16.16 -17.15
C ASN A 378 -9.14 15.87 -16.56
N VAL A 379 -9.04 15.45 -15.30
CA VAL A 379 -7.75 15.11 -14.65
C VAL A 379 -7.22 13.75 -15.11
N PHE A 380 -8.10 12.75 -15.24
CA PHE A 380 -7.72 11.35 -15.48
C PHE A 380 -8.02 10.86 -16.90
N HIS A 381 -8.61 11.69 -17.76
CA HIS A 381 -8.87 11.38 -19.18
C HIS A 381 -7.58 11.17 -19.96
N THR A 382 -6.47 11.67 -19.41
CA THR A 382 -5.11 11.56 -19.93
C THR A 382 -4.34 10.54 -19.10
N GLN A 383 -4.73 9.26 -19.12
CA GLN A 383 -3.83 8.20 -18.64
C GLN A 383 -2.52 8.15 -19.46
N ASP A 384 -2.46 8.89 -20.58
CA ASP A 384 -1.27 9.20 -21.37
C ASP A 384 -0.68 10.60 -21.05
N GLY A 385 -0.82 11.05 -19.81
CA GLY A 385 -0.13 12.25 -19.34
C GLY A 385 1.36 12.15 -19.59
N ASN A 386 2.00 13.25 -20.02
CA ASN A 386 3.42 13.27 -20.34
C ASN A 386 4.23 14.15 -19.36
N ALA A 387 3.59 14.61 -18.28
CA ALA A 387 4.24 15.35 -17.20
C ALA A 387 3.77 14.86 -15.83
N VAL A 388 4.73 14.49 -14.98
CA VAL A 388 4.51 14.06 -13.60
C VAL A 388 5.18 15.07 -12.67
N VAL A 389 4.36 15.79 -11.90
CA VAL A 389 4.86 16.72 -10.88
C VAL A 389 4.95 15.99 -9.55
N TYR A 390 6.17 15.76 -9.09
CA TYR A 390 6.45 14.94 -7.91
C TYR A 390 6.82 15.78 -6.69
N SER A 391 6.61 15.19 -5.51
CA SER A 391 6.96 15.75 -4.20
C SER A 391 7.94 14.83 -3.50
N GLY A 392 8.88 15.41 -2.76
CA GLY A 392 9.87 14.67 -1.96
C GLY A 392 11.07 14.18 -2.78
N TYR A 393 11.73 13.14 -2.26
CA TYR A 393 12.99 12.63 -2.81
C TYR A 393 12.80 11.77 -4.07
N LEU A 394 11.80 10.89 -4.06
CA LEU A 394 11.54 9.96 -5.15
C LEU A 394 10.67 10.60 -6.24
N PRO A 395 11.13 10.66 -7.51
CA PRO A 395 10.40 11.37 -8.56
C PRO A 395 9.25 10.56 -9.17
N PHE A 396 9.29 9.25 -9.05
CA PHE A 396 8.44 8.33 -9.80
C PHE A 396 7.10 8.04 -9.11
N ALA A 397 6.38 9.09 -8.71
CA ALA A 397 5.09 8.95 -8.02
C ALA A 397 4.08 8.15 -8.86
N GLY A 398 3.57 7.05 -8.31
CA GLY A 398 2.63 6.14 -8.97
C GLY A 398 3.26 4.86 -9.54
N ALA A 399 4.60 4.74 -9.59
CA ALA A 399 5.30 3.59 -10.15
C ALA A 399 5.76 2.55 -9.11
N GLY A 400 5.51 2.79 -7.82
CA GLY A 400 5.71 1.83 -6.74
C GLY A 400 7.08 1.93 -6.08
N VAL A 401 7.66 0.78 -5.74
CA VAL A 401 8.91 0.68 -4.98
C VAL A 401 10.10 0.48 -5.93
N ILE A 402 11.25 1.07 -5.60
CA ILE A 402 12.49 0.82 -6.32
C ILE A 402 12.94 -0.61 -6.02
N ILE A 403 13.20 -1.39 -7.07
CA ILE A 403 13.70 -2.76 -6.96
C ILE A 403 15.13 -2.92 -7.47
N ARG A 404 15.60 -2.00 -8.31
CA ARG A 404 16.95 -1.98 -8.90
C ARG A 404 17.22 -0.62 -9.52
N ASP A 405 18.48 -0.22 -9.56
CA ASP A 405 18.98 0.94 -10.29
C ASP A 405 20.45 0.76 -10.67
N TRP A 406 20.87 1.42 -11.74
CA TRP A 406 22.28 1.52 -12.11
C TRP A 406 22.53 2.76 -12.97
N SER A 407 23.77 3.24 -12.93
CA SER A 407 24.22 4.33 -13.80
C SER A 407 25.70 4.21 -14.18
N PHE A 408 26.07 4.76 -15.33
CA PHE A 408 27.46 4.85 -15.75
C PHE A 408 27.69 6.00 -16.73
N ALA A 409 28.96 6.37 -16.91
CA ALA A 409 29.40 7.35 -17.91
C ALA A 409 30.28 6.68 -18.96
N VAL A 410 30.09 7.05 -20.23
CA VAL A 410 30.88 6.59 -21.38
C VAL A 410 31.55 7.79 -22.04
N ASP A 411 32.87 7.71 -22.25
CA ASP A 411 33.61 8.72 -23.02
C ASP A 411 33.30 8.56 -24.52
N ILE A 412 32.49 9.46 -25.07
CA ILE A 412 32.08 9.44 -26.47
C ILE A 412 33.11 10.07 -27.41
N SER A 413 34.21 10.63 -26.86
CA SER A 413 35.32 11.16 -27.67
C SER A 413 36.36 10.10 -28.04
N LYS A 414 36.30 8.92 -27.40
CA LYS A 414 37.22 7.83 -27.64
C LYS A 414 36.77 6.98 -28.83
N GLY A 415 37.57 6.99 -29.88
CA GLY A 415 37.37 6.19 -31.08
C GLY A 415 37.46 4.69 -30.83
N LYS A 416 36.61 3.92 -31.52
CA LYS A 416 36.70 2.46 -31.56
C LYS A 416 38.05 2.02 -32.12
N LYS A 417 38.71 1.06 -31.45
CA LYS A 417 39.95 0.43 -31.93
C LYS A 417 39.62 -0.67 -32.96
N GLU A 418 40.28 -0.62 -34.11
CA GLU A 418 40.28 -1.72 -35.08
C GLU A 418 41.38 -2.75 -34.76
N ILE A 419 41.34 -3.88 -35.47
CA ILE A 419 42.24 -5.03 -35.29
C ILE A 419 43.70 -4.64 -35.61
N ASP A 420 43.89 -3.66 -36.48
CA ASP A 420 45.19 -3.07 -36.83
C ASP A 420 45.72 -2.05 -35.80
N GLY A 421 44.95 -1.78 -34.74
CA GLY A 421 45.27 -0.83 -33.69
C GLY A 421 44.90 0.63 -34.01
N MET A 422 44.34 0.91 -35.18
CA MET A 422 43.92 2.26 -35.57
C MET A 422 42.60 2.66 -34.87
N LEU A 423 42.52 3.93 -34.46
CA LEU A 423 41.31 4.49 -33.84
C LEU A 423 40.42 5.11 -34.93
N LYS A 424 39.17 4.67 -35.00
CA LYS A 424 38.17 5.34 -35.83
C LYS A 424 37.78 6.69 -35.23
N THR A 425 37.42 7.63 -36.08
CA THR A 425 36.87 8.91 -35.63
C THR A 425 35.43 8.70 -35.15
N PRO A 426 35.10 9.07 -33.89
CA PRO A 426 33.72 9.03 -33.39
C PRO A 426 32.78 9.89 -34.24
N VAL A 427 31.58 9.37 -34.48
CA VAL A 427 30.50 10.08 -35.19
C VAL A 427 29.59 10.73 -34.16
N ALA A 428 29.38 12.05 -34.28
CA ALA A 428 28.44 12.78 -33.45
C ALA A 428 27.00 12.29 -33.65
N PHE A 429 26.17 12.40 -32.62
CA PHE A 429 24.76 12.01 -32.62
C PHE A 429 23.97 12.87 -31.64
N GLN A 430 22.66 12.97 -31.84
CA GLN A 430 21.71 13.58 -30.90
C GLN A 430 21.15 12.54 -29.93
N ILE A 431 20.72 12.98 -28.74
CA ILE A 431 20.20 12.06 -27.72
C ILE A 431 18.89 11.41 -28.19
N SER A 432 18.06 12.15 -28.94
CA SER A 432 16.87 11.63 -29.63
C SER A 432 17.14 10.37 -30.44
N GLU A 433 18.24 10.33 -31.21
CA GLU A 433 18.60 9.17 -32.05
C GLU A 433 18.84 7.90 -31.21
N LEU A 434 19.44 8.05 -30.02
CA LEU A 434 19.66 6.93 -29.10
C LEU A 434 18.34 6.44 -28.48
N TYR A 435 17.46 7.36 -28.07
CA TYR A 435 16.13 6.99 -27.58
C TYR A 435 15.28 6.29 -28.64
N GLU A 436 15.34 6.74 -29.90
CA GLU A 436 14.65 6.10 -31.02
C GLU A 436 15.18 4.69 -31.29
N GLU A 437 16.49 4.48 -31.21
CA GLU A 437 17.08 3.15 -31.36
C GLU A 437 16.58 2.19 -30.28
N ILE A 438 16.63 2.60 -29.01
CA ILE A 438 16.18 1.76 -27.89
C ILE A 438 14.68 1.48 -27.96
N THR A 439 13.88 2.48 -28.31
CA THR A 439 12.43 2.31 -28.50
C THR A 439 12.16 1.23 -29.54
N ARG A 440 12.80 1.35 -30.72
CA ARG A 440 12.68 0.37 -31.81
C ARG A 440 13.13 -1.04 -31.40
N MET A 441 14.21 -1.13 -30.62
CA MET A 441 14.75 -2.43 -30.20
C MET A 441 13.94 -3.11 -29.11
N ILE A 442 13.33 -2.35 -28.20
CA ILE A 442 12.40 -2.88 -27.20
C ILE A 442 11.10 -3.33 -27.86
N GLU A 443 10.57 -2.57 -28.82
CA GLU A 443 9.38 -2.97 -29.59
C GLU A 443 9.61 -4.30 -30.34
N LYS A 444 10.82 -4.50 -30.88
CA LYS A 444 11.21 -5.75 -31.55
C LYS A 444 11.27 -6.98 -30.63
N LEU A 445 11.33 -6.82 -29.31
CA LEU A 445 11.29 -7.96 -28.38
C LEU A 445 9.97 -8.74 -28.48
N GLY A 446 8.88 -8.09 -28.97
CA GLY A 446 7.58 -8.75 -29.12
C GLY A 446 6.97 -9.20 -27.78
N LEU A 447 7.38 -8.58 -26.67
CA LEU A 447 6.80 -8.84 -25.37
C LEU A 447 5.38 -8.25 -25.33
N ASN A 448 4.42 -9.06 -24.88
CA ASN A 448 3.05 -8.61 -24.70
C ASN A 448 2.96 -7.59 -23.56
N ASN A 449 2.00 -6.66 -23.67
CA ASN A 449 1.67 -5.69 -22.62
C ASN A 449 2.81 -4.73 -22.22
N ILE A 450 3.70 -4.40 -23.16
CA ILE A 450 4.68 -3.32 -22.99
C ILE A 450 4.10 -2.00 -23.52
N SER A 451 4.21 -0.94 -22.72
CA SER A 451 4.03 0.45 -23.17
C SER A 451 5.35 1.21 -23.08
N LEU A 452 5.58 2.09 -24.06
CA LEU A 452 6.72 2.99 -24.14
C LEU A 452 6.20 4.42 -24.10
N GLU A 453 6.54 5.14 -23.04
CA GLU A 453 5.98 6.47 -22.77
C GLU A 453 7.11 7.50 -22.58
N ASP A 454 6.87 8.71 -23.06
CA ASP A 454 7.75 9.86 -22.86
C ASP A 454 7.20 10.72 -21.74
N LYS A 455 7.96 10.88 -20.65
CA LYS A 455 7.51 11.66 -19.49
C LYS A 455 8.56 12.65 -19.00
N LEU A 456 8.08 13.83 -18.62
CA LEU A 456 8.82 14.79 -17.82
C LEU A 456 8.50 14.58 -16.34
N TYR A 457 9.53 14.40 -15.54
CA TYR A 457 9.45 14.38 -14.08
C TYR A 457 9.92 15.73 -13.55
N VAL A 458 9.03 16.39 -12.82
CA VAL A 458 9.14 17.80 -12.48
C VAL A 458 9.01 17.98 -10.98
N ASN A 459 9.99 18.62 -10.34
CA ASN A 459 9.93 18.87 -8.90
C ASN A 459 8.85 19.92 -8.57
N GLY A 460 7.89 19.54 -7.72
CA GLY A 460 6.72 20.34 -7.36
C GLY A 460 7.02 21.68 -6.67
N GLN A 461 8.21 21.87 -6.09
CA GLN A 461 8.60 23.12 -5.42
C GLN A 461 9.18 24.14 -6.42
N SER A 462 9.54 23.70 -7.62
CA SER A 462 10.24 24.50 -8.64
C SER A 462 9.33 25.08 -9.74
N ILE A 463 8.04 24.73 -9.76
CA ILE A 463 7.14 25.07 -10.89
C ILE A 463 6.28 26.31 -10.70
N ARG A 464 6.37 26.97 -9.55
CA ARG A 464 5.46 28.07 -9.17
C ARG A 464 5.34 29.18 -10.23
N ASP A 465 6.44 29.51 -10.89
CA ASP A 465 6.49 30.57 -11.92
C ASP A 465 6.67 30.00 -13.34
N ASN A 466 6.47 28.69 -13.54
CA ASN A 466 6.62 28.03 -14.83
C ASN A 466 5.25 27.71 -15.47
N THR A 467 4.84 28.55 -16.42
CA THR A 467 3.54 28.46 -17.10
C THR A 467 3.38 27.22 -17.98
N ASN A 468 4.45 26.50 -18.29
CA ASN A 468 4.36 25.23 -19.03
C ASN A 468 3.78 24.11 -18.17
N PHE A 469 3.92 24.19 -16.84
CA PHE A 469 3.49 23.15 -15.91
C PHE A 469 2.39 23.62 -14.96
N LEU A 470 2.25 24.93 -14.73
CA LEU A 470 1.27 25.48 -13.80
C LEU A 470 0.47 26.63 -14.47
N PRO A 471 -0.85 26.49 -14.70
CA PRO A 471 -1.66 27.55 -15.30
C PRO A 471 -1.76 28.79 -14.42
N ASP A 472 -2.05 28.58 -13.14
CA ASP A 472 -2.16 29.59 -12.10
C ASP A 472 -1.70 29.01 -10.76
N ARG A 473 -1.25 29.89 -9.84
CA ARG A 473 -0.73 29.51 -8.52
C ARG A 473 -1.74 28.77 -7.64
N PHE A 474 -3.04 28.94 -7.87
CA PHE A 474 -4.11 28.27 -7.13
C PHE A 474 -4.74 27.10 -7.89
N SER A 475 -4.18 26.74 -9.05
CA SER A 475 -4.64 25.62 -9.86
C SER A 475 -3.73 24.40 -9.70
N ARG A 476 -4.22 23.24 -10.13
CA ARG A 476 -3.39 22.03 -10.23
C ARG A 476 -2.39 22.15 -11.38
N PRO A 477 -1.21 21.54 -11.26
CA PRO A 477 -0.29 21.42 -12.38
C PRO A 477 -0.90 20.64 -13.54
N TYR A 478 -0.45 20.95 -14.75
CA TYR A 478 -0.81 20.21 -15.95
C TYR A 478 -0.22 18.78 -15.91
N THR A 479 -1.03 17.80 -16.27
CA THR A 479 -0.63 16.41 -16.52
C THR A 479 -0.09 16.21 -17.95
N GLN A 480 -0.25 17.22 -18.81
CA GLN A 480 0.15 17.17 -20.20
C GLN A 480 0.80 18.49 -20.64
N VAL A 481 1.94 18.38 -21.31
CA VAL A 481 2.69 19.49 -21.92
C VAL A 481 2.76 19.34 -23.43
N ALA A 482 2.95 20.47 -24.12
CA ALA A 482 3.10 20.50 -25.56
C ALA A 482 4.33 19.67 -26.01
N PRO A 483 4.28 18.98 -27.17
CA PRO A 483 5.40 18.19 -27.68
C PRO A 483 6.71 18.98 -27.83
N LYS A 484 6.62 20.29 -28.12
CA LYS A 484 7.79 21.17 -28.18
C LYS A 484 8.52 21.24 -26.84
N VAL A 485 7.79 21.46 -25.74
CA VAL A 485 8.35 21.52 -24.38
C VAL A 485 9.01 20.19 -24.02
N MET A 486 8.36 19.07 -24.35
CA MET A 486 8.92 17.73 -24.16
C MET A 486 10.26 17.57 -24.89
N ASN A 487 10.32 17.90 -26.17
CA ASN A 487 11.53 17.78 -26.98
C ASN A 487 12.66 18.72 -26.50
N ASP A 488 12.31 19.94 -26.07
CA ASP A 488 13.28 20.90 -25.53
C ASP A 488 13.99 20.32 -24.29
N PHE A 489 13.24 19.74 -23.35
CA PHE A 489 13.81 19.10 -22.14
C PHE A 489 14.45 17.73 -22.39
N LYS A 490 14.06 17.04 -23.46
CA LYS A 490 14.70 15.79 -23.90
C LYS A 490 16.13 16.02 -24.34
N GLU A 491 16.38 17.09 -25.10
CA GLU A 491 17.74 17.43 -25.58
C GLU A 491 18.50 18.28 -24.55
N ASN A 492 17.82 19.17 -23.81
CA ASN A 492 18.43 20.09 -22.85
C ASN A 492 17.78 19.96 -21.46
N PRO A 493 18.10 18.90 -20.70
CA PRO A 493 17.51 18.68 -19.39
C PRO A 493 17.99 19.73 -18.36
N SER A 494 17.06 20.17 -17.50
CA SER A 494 17.38 21.07 -16.38
C SER A 494 17.65 20.29 -15.09
N GLU A 495 17.98 20.99 -14.00
CA GLU A 495 18.21 20.36 -12.69
C GLU A 495 16.92 19.75 -12.10
N TYR A 496 15.79 20.48 -12.22
CA TYR A 496 14.51 20.15 -11.58
C TYR A 496 13.48 19.49 -12.52
N ILE A 497 13.74 19.50 -13.83
CA ILE A 497 12.87 18.90 -14.85
C ILE A 497 13.71 17.93 -15.66
N ARG A 498 13.34 16.64 -15.58
CA ARG A 498 14.07 15.54 -16.20
C ARG A 498 13.17 14.74 -17.12
N TYR A 499 13.66 14.49 -18.33
CA TYR A 499 13.03 13.59 -19.28
C TYR A 499 13.43 12.14 -18.99
N TYR A 500 12.46 11.24 -18.98
CA TYR A 500 12.68 9.80 -18.96
C TYR A 500 11.87 9.13 -20.05
N LYS A 501 12.50 8.14 -20.72
CA LYS A 501 11.78 7.14 -21.49
C LYS A 501 11.32 6.07 -20.50
N CYS A 502 10.01 5.89 -20.38
CA CYS A 502 9.40 4.92 -19.47
C CYS A 502 9.06 3.66 -20.26
N VAL A 503 9.69 2.54 -19.91
CA VAL A 503 9.33 1.20 -20.40
C VAL A 503 8.49 0.54 -19.33
N ARG A 504 7.22 0.28 -19.63
CA ARG A 504 6.30 -0.29 -18.64
C ARG A 504 5.79 -1.64 -19.12
N VAL A 505 5.86 -2.63 -18.24
CA VAL A 505 5.33 -3.97 -18.47
C VAL A 505 4.16 -4.18 -17.53
N THR A 506 2.98 -4.43 -18.08
CA THR A 506 1.78 -4.76 -17.31
C THR A 506 1.57 -6.27 -17.34
N SER A 507 1.58 -6.91 -16.17
CA SER A 507 1.45 -8.36 -16.03
C SER A 507 0.38 -8.72 -15.00
N TRP A 508 -0.05 -9.99 -14.99
CA TRP A 508 -1.05 -10.49 -14.06
C TRP A 508 -2.34 -9.65 -14.04
N ASP A 509 -2.97 -9.47 -15.21
CA ASP A 509 -4.23 -8.71 -15.39
C ASP A 509 -4.20 -7.25 -14.83
N GLY A 510 -3.01 -6.65 -14.77
CA GLY A 510 -2.80 -5.30 -14.27
C GLY A 510 -2.39 -5.22 -12.80
N GLU A 511 -2.33 -6.36 -12.11
CA GLU A 511 -1.94 -6.39 -10.70
C GLU A 511 -0.48 -6.06 -10.49
N MET A 512 0.40 -6.40 -11.44
CA MET A 512 1.82 -6.05 -11.36
C MET A 512 2.24 -5.20 -12.53
N ILE A 513 2.89 -4.08 -12.21
CA ILE A 513 3.41 -3.14 -13.20
C ILE A 513 4.88 -2.89 -12.91
N LEU A 514 5.74 -3.34 -13.82
CA LEU A 514 7.16 -3.02 -13.80
C LEU A 514 7.38 -1.79 -14.66
N SER A 515 7.94 -0.72 -14.10
CA SER A 515 8.33 0.49 -14.82
C SER A 515 9.84 0.64 -14.80
N ILE A 516 10.45 0.82 -15.97
CA ILE A 516 11.89 1.04 -16.13
C ILE A 516 12.06 2.44 -16.72
N PHE A 517 12.70 3.31 -15.96
CA PHE A 517 12.91 4.71 -16.32
C PHE A 517 14.33 4.87 -16.86
N VAL A 518 14.44 5.23 -18.13
CA VAL A 518 15.73 5.31 -18.83
C VAL A 518 16.04 6.76 -19.14
N ARG A 519 17.21 7.21 -18.72
CA ARG A 519 17.68 8.57 -19.00
C ARG A 519 19.09 8.63 -19.56
N PHE A 520 19.25 9.50 -20.55
CA PHE A 520 20.51 9.85 -21.18
C PHE A 520 20.80 11.34 -20.98
N LYS A 521 22.07 11.67 -20.74
CA LYS A 521 22.53 13.06 -20.68
C LYS A 521 23.92 13.18 -21.29
N LEU A 522 24.09 14.10 -22.24
CA LEU A 522 25.42 14.50 -22.71
C LEU A 522 26.00 15.55 -21.76
N ALA A 523 27.20 15.30 -21.25
CA ALA A 523 27.94 16.19 -20.37
C ALA A 523 29.38 16.33 -20.86
N GLY A 524 29.63 17.34 -21.70
CA GLY A 524 30.92 17.52 -22.35
C GLY A 524 31.23 16.36 -23.30
N LYS A 525 32.28 15.58 -22.98
CA LYS A 525 32.71 14.41 -23.77
C LYS A 525 32.12 13.09 -23.25
N ASN A 526 31.24 13.15 -22.25
CA ASN A 526 30.68 11.96 -21.62
C ASN A 526 29.19 11.84 -21.93
N LEU A 527 28.76 10.64 -22.30
CA LEU A 527 27.37 10.21 -22.24
C LEU A 527 27.12 9.57 -20.88
N PHE A 528 26.24 10.19 -20.09
CA PHE A 528 25.73 9.61 -18.86
C PHE A 528 24.46 8.83 -19.14
N VAL A 529 24.39 7.62 -18.59
CA VAL A 529 23.26 6.70 -18.70
C VAL A 529 22.80 6.32 -17.30
N GLU A 530 21.50 6.37 -17.05
CA GLU A 530 20.88 5.82 -15.85
C GLU A 530 19.62 5.04 -16.19
N ALA A 531 19.36 3.98 -15.42
CA ALA A 531 18.12 3.22 -15.46
C ALA A 531 17.63 2.91 -14.04
N ASP A 532 16.40 3.30 -13.74
CA ASP A 532 15.72 3.02 -12.47
C ASP A 532 14.57 2.04 -12.70
N TYR A 533 14.49 0.98 -11.90
CA TYR A 533 13.48 -0.07 -11.99
C TYR A 533 12.55 0.06 -10.80
N GLN A 534 11.28 0.32 -11.09
CA GLN A 534 10.23 0.38 -10.10
C GLN A 534 9.17 -0.68 -10.32
N LEU A 535 8.68 -1.23 -9.22
CA LEU A 535 7.63 -2.22 -9.24
C LEU A 535 6.43 -1.68 -8.45
N LEU A 536 5.30 -1.66 -9.12
CA LEU A 536 4.00 -1.54 -8.48
C LEU A 536 3.48 -2.96 -8.18
N PRO A 537 3.48 -3.40 -6.91
CA PRO A 537 3.11 -4.76 -6.55
C PRO A 537 1.58 -4.96 -6.61
N PRO A 538 1.11 -6.22 -6.47
CA PRO A 538 -0.31 -6.55 -6.43
C PRO A 538 -1.10 -5.71 -5.44
N VAL A 539 -2.42 -5.59 -5.63
CA VAL A 539 -3.27 -4.93 -4.63
C VAL A 539 -3.28 -5.75 -3.32
N LYS A 540 -3.64 -5.11 -2.21
CA LYS A 540 -3.72 -5.79 -0.90
C LYS A 540 -4.60 -7.04 -0.97
N GLU A 541 -4.17 -8.08 -0.26
CA GLU A 541 -4.86 -9.38 -0.22
C GLU A 541 -6.30 -9.24 0.30
N GLU A 542 -6.54 -8.31 1.23
CA GLU A 542 -7.87 -7.98 1.76
C GLU A 542 -8.89 -7.62 0.66
N TYR A 543 -8.43 -7.02 -0.45
CA TYR A 543 -9.31 -6.63 -1.54
C TYR A 543 -9.64 -7.79 -2.47
N HIS A 544 -8.92 -8.91 -2.37
CA HIS A 544 -9.22 -10.16 -3.07
C HIS A 544 -10.25 -11.01 -2.35
N GLU A 545 -10.56 -10.69 -1.09
CA GLU A 545 -11.55 -11.43 -0.32
C GLU A 545 -12.91 -11.46 -1.03
N ILE A 546 -13.21 -10.47 -1.88
CA ILE A 546 -14.44 -10.43 -2.70
C ILE A 546 -14.59 -11.61 -3.67
N ASP A 547 -13.48 -12.26 -4.05
CA ASP A 547 -13.48 -13.42 -4.95
C ASP A 547 -13.61 -14.75 -4.20
N THR A 548 -13.40 -14.74 -2.88
CA THR A 548 -13.54 -15.90 -2.00
C THR A 548 -14.85 -15.89 -1.21
N ILE A 549 -15.80 -15.02 -1.60
CA ILE A 549 -17.10 -14.94 -0.93
C ILE A 549 -17.91 -16.19 -1.23
N GLU A 550 -18.08 -17.00 -0.19
CA GLU A 550 -19.07 -18.07 -0.18
C GLU A 550 -20.49 -17.46 -0.25
N PRO A 551 -21.40 -18.00 -1.08
CA PRO A 551 -22.78 -17.51 -1.17
C PRO A 551 -23.56 -17.59 0.14
N THR A 552 -23.12 -18.44 1.07
CA THR A 552 -23.74 -18.65 2.38
C THR A 552 -22.76 -18.29 3.49
N LEU A 553 -23.27 -17.59 4.51
CA LEU A 553 -22.46 -17.18 5.66
C LEU A 553 -22.22 -18.40 6.57
N SER A 554 -21.04 -19.02 6.48
CA SER A 554 -20.64 -20.12 7.37
C SER A 554 -20.67 -19.69 8.84
N MET A 555 -21.05 -20.59 9.74
CA MET A 555 -21.15 -20.30 11.18
C MET A 555 -19.82 -19.85 11.79
N SER A 556 -18.70 -20.47 11.40
CA SER A 556 -17.37 -20.05 11.88
C SER A 556 -17.05 -18.61 11.50
N LYS A 557 -17.39 -18.22 10.26
CA LYS A 557 -17.20 -16.85 9.75
C LYS A 557 -18.15 -15.86 10.44
N PHE A 558 -19.40 -16.23 10.66
CA PHE A 558 -20.36 -15.42 11.44
C PHE A 558 -19.85 -15.16 12.87
N LEU A 559 -19.38 -16.20 13.57
CA LEU A 559 -18.79 -16.10 14.92
C LEU A 559 -17.54 -15.20 14.92
N ARG A 560 -16.69 -15.30 13.89
CA ARG A 560 -15.52 -14.43 13.73
C ARG A 560 -15.91 -12.96 13.58
N ILE A 561 -16.85 -12.64 12.68
CA ILE A 561 -17.34 -11.27 12.44
C ILE A 561 -18.04 -10.72 13.70
N THR A 562 -18.83 -11.56 14.37
CA THR A 562 -19.50 -11.25 15.65
C THR A 562 -18.48 -10.77 16.69
N GLY A 563 -17.37 -11.51 16.86
CA GLY A 563 -16.29 -11.12 17.77
C GLY A 563 -15.54 -9.86 17.32
N GLN A 564 -15.23 -9.75 16.03
CA GLN A 564 -14.52 -8.60 15.45
C GLN A 564 -15.29 -7.28 15.57
N THR A 565 -16.62 -7.32 15.53
CA THR A 565 -17.47 -6.11 15.58
C THR A 565 -17.83 -5.67 17.00
N PHE A 566 -17.75 -6.57 17.99
CA PHE A 566 -18.19 -6.30 19.36
C PHE A 566 -17.45 -5.14 20.04
N TYR A 567 -16.12 -5.18 20.06
CA TYR A 567 -15.31 -4.13 20.69
C TYR A 567 -15.31 -2.81 19.88
N PRO A 568 -15.12 -2.82 18.54
CA PRO A 568 -15.20 -1.60 17.74
C PRO A 568 -16.55 -0.89 17.83
N ALA A 569 -17.67 -1.62 18.01
CA ALA A 569 -18.99 -1.02 18.14
C ALA A 569 -19.07 0.02 19.28
N PHE A 570 -18.42 -0.25 20.42
CA PHE A 570 -18.37 0.69 21.53
C PHE A 570 -17.61 1.97 21.15
N LEU A 571 -16.44 1.83 20.51
CA LEU A 571 -15.64 2.97 20.08
C LEU A 571 -16.33 3.78 18.97
N LEU A 572 -17.01 3.10 18.04
CA LEU A 572 -17.80 3.73 16.98
C LEU A 572 -18.99 4.48 17.56
N LEU A 573 -19.67 3.92 18.56
CA LEU A 573 -20.75 4.60 19.26
C LEU A 573 -20.27 5.93 19.85
N LEU A 574 -19.14 5.94 20.56
CA LEU A 574 -18.58 7.17 21.15
C LEU A 574 -18.05 8.17 20.11
N ARG A 575 -17.50 7.68 18.99
CA ARG A 575 -16.97 8.53 17.90
C ARG A 575 -18.04 9.02 16.91
N SER A 576 -19.25 8.47 16.98
CA SER A 576 -20.36 8.80 16.07
C SER A 576 -20.69 10.31 15.99
N PRO A 577 -20.67 11.11 17.08
CA PRO A 577 -20.95 12.56 16.95
C PRO A 577 -19.92 13.27 16.07
N VAL A 578 -18.64 12.94 16.23
CA VAL A 578 -17.54 13.57 15.47
C VAL A 578 -17.62 13.16 14.00
N ARG A 579 -17.94 11.90 13.72
CA ARG A 579 -18.05 11.38 12.34
C ARG A 579 -19.26 11.98 11.61
N VAL A 580 -20.42 12.03 12.26
CA VAL A 580 -21.62 12.70 11.72
C VAL A 580 -21.37 14.18 11.51
N PHE A 581 -20.75 14.86 12.49
CA PHE A 581 -20.37 16.26 12.37
C PHE A 581 -19.43 16.49 11.18
N ASN A 582 -18.37 15.70 11.03
CA ASN A 582 -17.43 15.84 9.92
C ASN A 582 -18.10 15.64 8.56
N TYR A 583 -19.08 14.74 8.44
CA TYR A 583 -19.85 14.54 7.22
C TYR A 583 -20.81 15.71 6.94
N VAL A 584 -21.61 16.12 7.93
CA VAL A 584 -22.59 17.21 7.78
C VAL A 584 -21.91 18.54 7.48
N PHE A 585 -20.77 18.79 8.11
CA PHE A 585 -20.00 20.02 7.92
C PHE A 585 -18.85 19.87 6.91
N HIS A 586 -18.87 18.82 6.09
CA HIS A 586 -17.78 18.49 5.17
C HIS A 586 -17.45 19.66 4.24
N ASP A 587 -18.45 20.27 3.61
CA ASP A 587 -18.24 21.38 2.68
C ASP A 587 -17.62 22.61 3.37
N GLN A 588 -18.03 22.94 4.59
CA GLN A 588 -17.42 24.05 5.33
C GLN A 588 -16.00 23.72 5.80
N LEU A 589 -15.75 22.47 6.18
CA LEU A 589 -14.41 22.00 6.54
C LEU A 589 -13.47 22.00 5.33
N LEU A 590 -13.96 21.61 4.15
CA LEU A 590 -13.24 21.68 2.88
C LEU A 590 -12.95 23.12 2.48
N ALA A 591 -13.92 24.03 2.57
CA ALA A 591 -13.72 25.45 2.28
C ALA A 591 -12.65 26.08 3.21
N ARG A 592 -12.68 25.71 4.50
CA ARG A 592 -11.64 26.12 5.47
C ARG A 592 -10.27 25.52 5.13
N LYS A 593 -10.20 24.23 4.75
CA LYS A 593 -8.96 23.57 4.29
C LYS A 593 -8.41 24.28 3.05
N ARG A 594 -9.25 24.53 2.05
CA ARG A 594 -8.90 25.26 0.81
C ARG A 594 -8.31 26.63 1.15
N THR A 595 -8.98 27.42 1.98
CA THR A 595 -8.47 28.75 2.39
C THR A 595 -7.09 28.66 3.07
N ARG A 596 -6.87 27.67 3.94
CA ARG A 596 -5.54 27.46 4.57
C ARG A 596 -4.47 27.08 3.55
N VAL A 597 -4.80 26.25 2.57
CA VAL A 597 -3.88 25.86 1.50
C VAL A 597 -3.58 27.05 0.59
N GLU A 598 -4.59 27.85 0.22
CA GLU A 598 -4.38 29.07 -0.56
C GLU A 598 -3.51 30.09 0.19
N ASN A 599 -3.69 30.23 1.52
CA ASN A 599 -2.83 31.08 2.32
C ASN A 599 -1.39 30.56 2.38
N SER A 600 -1.20 29.24 2.53
CA SER A 600 0.14 28.66 2.49
C SER A 600 0.79 28.79 1.12
N ILE A 601 0.03 28.69 0.03
CA ILE A 601 0.50 29.01 -1.32
C ILE A 601 0.95 30.47 -1.39
N LYS A 602 0.18 31.42 -0.86
CA LYS A 602 0.55 32.84 -0.90
C LYS A 602 1.83 33.14 -0.10
N GLU A 603 1.93 32.57 1.10
CA GLU A 603 2.99 32.86 2.07
C GLU A 603 4.28 32.08 1.83
N ASN A 604 4.21 30.89 1.22
CA ASN A 604 5.37 30.04 0.95
C ASN A 604 5.76 30.03 -0.54
N PRO A 605 6.87 30.71 -0.93
CA PRO A 605 7.38 30.67 -2.30
C PRO A 605 7.77 29.26 -2.76
N ALA A 606 8.20 28.38 -1.84
CA ALA A 606 8.58 26.99 -2.12
C ALA A 606 7.43 26.01 -1.83
N PHE A 607 6.18 26.44 -1.98
CA PHE A 607 5.03 25.55 -1.83
C PHE A 607 5.15 24.37 -2.81
N ASP A 608 5.03 23.16 -2.26
CA ASP A 608 5.14 21.93 -3.04
C ASP A 608 3.81 21.58 -3.71
N TYR A 609 3.77 21.69 -5.04
CA TYR A 609 2.62 21.31 -5.86
C TYR A 609 2.62 19.82 -6.26
N GLY A 610 3.65 19.07 -5.90
CA GLY A 610 3.84 17.69 -6.33
C GLY A 610 3.01 16.69 -5.56
N THR A 611 2.96 15.47 -6.11
CA THR A 611 2.47 14.26 -5.45
C THR A 611 3.61 13.30 -5.16
N SER A 612 3.53 12.57 -4.05
CA SER A 612 4.49 11.51 -3.73
C SER A 612 3.93 10.11 -3.98
N THR A 613 2.63 9.99 -4.28
CA THR A 613 1.97 8.68 -4.46
C THR A 613 0.78 8.72 -5.42
N SER A 614 0.26 7.56 -5.80
CA SER A 614 -0.98 7.40 -6.56
C SER A 614 -2.04 6.58 -5.81
N LEU A 615 -3.28 6.63 -6.29
CA LEU A 615 -4.36 5.82 -5.72
C LEU A 615 -4.05 4.32 -5.82
N ARG A 616 -3.42 3.89 -6.93
CA ARG A 616 -3.03 2.50 -7.14
C ARG A 616 -1.94 2.03 -6.16
N GLU A 617 -0.99 2.88 -5.83
CA GLU A 617 0.08 2.60 -4.85
C GLU A 617 -0.46 2.48 -3.43
N VAL A 618 -1.40 3.34 -3.02
CA VAL A 618 -2.01 3.26 -1.68
C VAL A 618 -2.78 1.94 -1.51
N ALA A 619 -3.32 1.41 -2.60
CA ALA A 619 -4.00 0.10 -2.65
C ALA A 619 -3.05 -1.10 -2.80
N SER A 620 -1.75 -0.88 -2.97
CA SER A 620 -0.78 -1.95 -3.17
C SER A 620 -0.40 -2.67 -1.88
N SER A 621 -0.09 -3.96 -2.01
CA SER A 621 0.49 -4.81 -0.98
C SER A 621 1.99 -4.54 -0.82
N SER A 622 2.56 -4.81 0.35
CA SER A 622 4.01 -4.84 0.56
C SER A 622 4.66 -6.17 0.15
N HIS A 623 3.87 -7.18 -0.20
CA HIS A 623 4.33 -8.55 -0.51
C HIS A 623 3.75 -9.08 -1.82
N TYR A 624 4.48 -10.00 -2.45
CA TYR A 624 3.95 -10.83 -3.53
C TYR A 624 2.95 -11.83 -2.97
N GLN A 625 1.88 -12.09 -3.71
CA GLN A 625 0.90 -13.11 -3.34
C GLN A 625 1.34 -14.49 -3.82
N LEU A 626 1.96 -14.53 -5.00
CA LEU A 626 2.38 -15.77 -5.66
C LEU A 626 3.87 -15.76 -5.92
N TYR A 627 4.50 -16.92 -5.74
CA TYR A 627 5.92 -17.09 -6.05
C TYR A 627 6.24 -16.80 -7.53
N PHE A 628 5.34 -17.15 -8.45
CA PHE A 628 5.53 -16.91 -9.88
C PHE A 628 5.50 -15.42 -10.24
N GLN A 629 4.78 -14.58 -9.49
CA GLN A 629 4.85 -13.12 -9.66
C GLN A 629 6.29 -12.63 -9.47
N ARG A 630 7.00 -13.15 -8.46
CA ARG A 630 8.40 -12.82 -8.22
C ARG A 630 9.30 -13.28 -9.38
N LEU A 631 9.10 -14.49 -9.89
CA LEU A 631 9.90 -15.03 -11.00
C LEU A 631 9.67 -14.28 -12.31
N ASP A 632 8.41 -13.93 -12.63
CA ASP A 632 8.08 -13.20 -13.86
C ASP A 632 8.68 -11.80 -13.83
N LYS A 633 8.64 -11.12 -12.67
CA LYS A 633 9.35 -9.85 -12.48
C LYS A 633 10.84 -9.98 -12.80
N GLU A 634 11.51 -11.00 -12.24
CA GLU A 634 12.94 -11.25 -12.53
C GLU A 634 13.19 -11.51 -14.02
N MET A 635 12.30 -12.26 -14.67
CA MET A 635 12.38 -12.50 -16.11
C MET A 635 12.29 -11.19 -16.91
N TYR A 636 11.28 -10.35 -16.65
CA TYR A 636 11.13 -9.08 -17.38
C TYR A 636 12.30 -8.14 -17.17
N VAL A 637 12.77 -7.99 -15.92
CA VAL A 637 13.95 -7.18 -15.60
C VAL A 637 15.15 -7.64 -16.43
N LYS A 638 15.47 -8.95 -16.42
CA LYS A 638 16.64 -9.47 -17.13
C LYS A 638 16.54 -9.34 -18.64
N ILE A 639 15.37 -9.59 -19.23
CA ILE A 639 15.17 -9.49 -20.67
C ILE A 639 15.32 -8.03 -21.13
N ILE A 640 14.64 -7.10 -20.45
CA ILE A 640 14.65 -5.69 -20.86
C ILE A 640 16.00 -5.04 -20.56
N GLU A 641 16.61 -5.31 -19.41
CA GLU A 641 17.95 -4.80 -19.06
C GLU A 641 18.99 -5.25 -20.08
N ARG A 642 19.00 -6.54 -20.43
CA ARG A 642 19.89 -7.06 -21.46
C ARG A 642 19.67 -6.34 -22.79
N GLN A 643 18.42 -6.25 -23.24
CA GLN A 643 18.12 -5.58 -24.50
C GLN A 643 18.55 -4.12 -24.49
N LEU A 644 18.36 -3.42 -23.38
CA LEU A 644 18.71 -2.02 -23.23
C LEU A 644 20.24 -1.81 -23.30
N LEU A 645 21.01 -2.60 -22.55
CA LEU A 645 22.48 -2.54 -22.57
C LEU A 645 23.05 -2.93 -23.94
N ASP A 646 22.50 -3.97 -24.58
CA ASP A 646 22.89 -4.39 -25.93
C ASP A 646 22.58 -3.28 -26.95
N SER A 647 21.43 -2.61 -26.83
CA SER A 647 21.03 -1.53 -27.75
C SER A 647 21.93 -0.31 -27.62
N ILE A 648 22.27 0.10 -26.40
CA ILE A 648 23.21 1.21 -26.15
C ILE A 648 24.58 0.87 -26.73
N THR A 649 25.09 -0.33 -26.43
CA THR A 649 26.40 -0.79 -26.90
C THR A 649 26.47 -0.83 -28.43
N ASN A 650 25.46 -1.42 -29.08
CA ASN A 650 25.41 -1.52 -30.54
C ASN A 650 25.27 -0.14 -31.21
N PHE A 651 24.50 0.77 -30.62
CA PHE A 651 24.36 2.14 -31.12
C PHE A 651 25.70 2.87 -31.09
N LEU A 652 26.41 2.85 -29.96
CA LEU A 652 27.72 3.49 -29.81
C LEU A 652 28.78 2.84 -30.72
N ASP A 653 28.77 1.51 -30.85
CA ASP A 653 29.67 0.78 -31.75
C ASP A 653 29.47 1.20 -33.22
N THR A 654 28.21 1.42 -33.64
CA THR A 654 27.87 1.89 -35.00
C THR A 654 28.34 3.33 -35.24
N ARG A 655 28.45 4.14 -34.18
CA ARG A 655 28.99 5.50 -34.20
C ARG A 655 30.51 5.56 -34.03
N ASN A 656 31.21 4.42 -34.15
CA ASN A 656 32.66 4.33 -34.00
C ASN A 656 33.20 4.78 -32.63
N ILE A 657 32.41 4.63 -31.56
CA ILE A 657 32.82 4.93 -30.18
C ILE A 657 33.33 3.66 -29.51
N ASP A 658 34.36 3.76 -28.65
CA ASP A 658 34.91 2.61 -27.92
C ASP A 658 33.97 2.14 -26.80
N THR A 659 33.42 0.94 -26.94
CA THR A 659 32.51 0.30 -25.97
C THR A 659 33.17 -0.76 -25.10
N THR A 660 34.50 -0.90 -25.13
CA THR A 660 35.21 -2.00 -24.43
C THR A 660 34.95 -1.98 -22.93
N ASP A 661 35.02 -0.81 -22.29
CA ASP A 661 34.71 -0.65 -20.86
C ASP A 661 33.22 -0.92 -20.57
N LEU A 662 32.33 -0.45 -21.46
CA LEU A 662 30.89 -0.68 -21.33
C LEU A 662 30.53 -2.17 -21.34
N LYS A 663 31.12 -2.96 -22.24
CA LYS A 663 30.91 -4.41 -22.32
C LYS A 663 31.36 -5.11 -21.03
N SER A 664 32.50 -4.73 -20.46
CA SER A 664 32.97 -5.28 -19.17
C SER A 664 32.03 -4.91 -18.01
N ARG A 665 31.45 -3.71 -18.02
CA ARG A 665 30.47 -3.28 -17.01
C ARG A 665 29.12 -3.97 -17.17
N GLN A 666 28.69 -4.21 -18.41
CA GLN A 666 27.49 -4.98 -18.71
C GLN A 666 27.55 -6.38 -18.08
N ASP A 667 28.68 -7.07 -18.20
CA ASP A 667 28.88 -8.38 -17.54
C ASP A 667 28.77 -8.27 -16.02
N THR A 668 29.24 -7.16 -15.43
CA THR A 668 29.13 -6.93 -13.99
C THR A 668 27.68 -6.67 -13.58
N ILE A 669 26.95 -5.81 -14.29
CA ILE A 669 25.54 -5.46 -14.01
C ILE A 669 24.65 -6.70 -14.14
N GLN A 670 24.82 -7.49 -15.20
CA GLN A 670 24.00 -8.67 -15.46
C GLN A 670 24.26 -9.82 -14.47
N ASN A 671 25.49 -9.96 -13.98
CA ASN A 671 25.87 -11.04 -13.05
C ASN A 671 25.75 -10.66 -11.58
N SER A 672 25.56 -9.38 -11.25
CA SER A 672 25.48 -8.91 -9.88
C SER A 672 24.06 -8.46 -9.52
N ASN A 673 23.64 -8.77 -8.30
CA ASN A 673 22.45 -8.17 -7.68
C ASN A 673 22.77 -6.80 -7.07
N VAL A 674 23.85 -6.15 -7.53
CA VAL A 674 24.44 -4.96 -6.92
C VAL A 674 23.73 -3.72 -7.45
N ILE A 675 23.28 -2.88 -6.52
CA ILE A 675 22.88 -1.49 -6.77
C ILE A 675 24.15 -0.72 -7.15
N VAL A 676 24.32 -0.41 -8.44
CA VAL A 676 25.46 0.38 -8.96
C VAL A 676 25.02 1.82 -9.15
N SER A 677 24.44 2.38 -8.10
CA SER A 677 24.24 3.82 -7.94
C SER A 677 25.04 4.27 -6.74
N GLY A 678 25.82 5.34 -6.89
CA GLY A 678 26.60 5.97 -5.80
C GLY A 678 25.74 6.62 -4.70
N ASN A 679 24.56 6.08 -4.42
CA ASN A 679 23.57 6.60 -3.48
C ASN A 679 23.62 5.96 -2.09
N ILE A 680 24.66 5.19 -1.77
CA ILE A 680 25.02 4.85 -0.39
C ILE A 680 26.53 4.98 -0.24
N PHE A 681 27.02 6.15 0.16
CA PHE A 681 28.34 6.26 0.75
C PHE A 681 28.29 5.61 2.13
N GLN A 682 28.72 4.35 2.23
CA GLN A 682 29.44 3.89 3.41
C GLN A 682 30.79 3.38 2.94
N GLU A 683 31.85 3.98 3.49
CA GLU A 683 33.23 3.57 3.28
C GLU A 683 33.43 2.13 3.75
N SER A 684 33.25 1.16 2.86
CA SER A 684 33.84 -0.16 3.00
C SER A 684 34.55 -0.50 1.71
N ASN A 685 35.86 -0.30 1.73
CA ASN A 685 36.79 -0.63 0.66
C ASN A 685 36.67 -2.10 0.27
N PHE A 686 36.14 -2.40 -0.92
CA PHE A 686 36.09 -3.76 -1.46
C PHE A 686 37.24 -3.98 -2.45
N ALA A 687 38.10 -4.96 -2.14
CA ALA A 687 39.02 -5.57 -3.11
C ALA A 687 38.36 -6.83 -3.69
N VAL A 688 38.28 -6.92 -5.03
CA VAL A 688 37.68 -8.07 -5.74
C VAL A 688 38.78 -8.91 -6.37
N GLY A 689 38.88 -10.18 -5.95
CA GLY A 689 39.76 -11.19 -6.55
C GLY A 689 40.13 -12.30 -5.57
N ASP A 690 40.07 -13.55 -6.03
CA ASP A 690 40.20 -14.80 -5.24
C ASP A 690 41.55 -14.99 -4.50
N ARG A 691 42.48 -14.03 -4.60
CA ARG A 691 43.82 -14.03 -3.97
C ARG A 691 44.32 -12.67 -3.48
N ALA A 692 43.47 -11.65 -3.37
CA ALA A 692 43.92 -10.36 -2.83
C ALA A 692 44.15 -10.47 -1.31
N LYS A 693 45.42 -10.45 -0.87
CA LYS A 693 45.79 -10.28 0.55
C LYS A 693 46.27 -8.85 0.80
N GLN A 694 45.61 -8.15 1.71
CA GLN A 694 46.03 -6.84 2.20
C GLN A 694 46.80 -7.00 3.51
N THR A 695 48.01 -6.42 3.58
CA THR A 695 48.77 -6.31 4.83
C THR A 695 48.66 -4.88 5.34
N ILE A 696 48.01 -4.69 6.49
CA ILE A 696 47.93 -3.39 7.16
C ILE A 696 49.24 -3.18 7.92
N LEU A 697 50.09 -2.27 7.43
CA LEU A 697 51.19 -1.72 8.23
C LEU A 697 50.62 -0.59 9.09
N THR A 698 50.20 -0.93 10.31
CA THR A 698 49.89 0.08 11.34
C THR A 698 51.20 0.69 11.83
N SER A 699 51.56 1.86 11.31
CA SER A 699 52.54 2.73 11.96
C SER A 699 51.92 3.31 13.23
N SER A 700 52.29 2.77 14.39
CA SER A 700 51.94 3.32 15.69
C SER A 700 52.84 4.53 16.00
N ALA A 701 52.27 5.73 15.94
CA ALA A 701 52.89 6.91 16.54
C ALA A 701 52.76 6.79 18.07
N SER A 702 53.88 6.55 18.76
CA SER A 702 53.96 6.55 20.22
C SER A 702 53.89 7.97 20.77
N GLY A 703 52.80 8.33 21.42
CA GLY A 703 52.75 9.47 22.34
C GLY A 703 53.19 9.02 23.72
N SER A 704 54.44 9.32 24.10
CA SER A 704 54.96 9.15 25.45
C SER A 704 54.43 10.25 26.36
N GLY A 705 53.59 9.89 27.33
CA GLY A 705 53.28 10.72 28.49
C GLY A 705 54.37 10.55 29.54
N GLU A 706 55.24 11.54 29.68
CA GLU A 706 56.19 11.65 30.79
C GLU A 706 55.79 12.87 31.63
N ALA A 707 55.17 12.61 32.79
CA ALA A 707 54.92 13.61 33.82
C ALA A 707 56.01 13.47 34.88
N ASN A 708 56.95 14.41 34.94
CA ASN A 708 57.65 14.72 36.18
C ASN A 708 58.05 16.20 36.22
N GLY A 709 57.81 16.82 37.36
CA GLY A 709 57.64 18.26 37.50
C GLY A 709 58.90 19.11 37.53
N LYS A 710 58.68 20.44 37.52
CA LYS A 710 59.41 21.41 38.34
C LYS A 710 58.70 22.77 38.36
N THR A 711 58.39 23.16 39.59
CA THR A 711 58.17 24.49 40.17
C THR A 711 58.86 25.68 39.49
N SER A 712 58.14 26.80 39.36
CA SER A 712 58.50 28.08 40.02
C SER A 712 57.45 29.19 39.82
N GLN A 713 57.13 29.81 40.95
CA GLN A 713 56.43 31.08 41.21
C GLN A 713 54.90 31.10 41.14
#